data_AF-A0AAP9Y241-F1
#
_entry.id   AF-A0AAP9Y241-F1
#
_cell.length_a   1.000
_cell.length_b   1.000
_cell.length_c   1.000
_cell.angle_alpha   90.00
_cell.angle_beta   90.00
_cell.angle_gamma   90.00
#
_symmetry.space_group_name_H-M   'P 1'
#
loop_
_entity.id
_entity.type
_entity.pdbx_description
1 polymer ?
#
loop_
_entity_poly.entity_id
_entity_poly.type
_entity_poly.pdbx_seq_one_letter_code
_entity_poly.pdbx_strand_id
1 'polypeptide(L)'
;MAGNLIYITDAGRAALVAPGNTGTTARQVTQIGLATAAFVFKPDMTALPSELKRITTFGGDTVAKDTIHIVIQDDSADQYKLYGFGLYLDNGVLFGVYVQNDPILEKAATSMLLLAADIVFASIDVTKLVFGPTSFLNPPATTERKGVVELATQAEVDDGADDTRAVTPKTAATRYAPLVRPQLTGPVSVTSTATEQDAQLAVAATSGALNRAAKIRFHGTFASGTADTNARLIASIRAGYDGGTWGREYLDFWINRAPNDSNSDANQVRAMRITHGGRLLVGNRDDDGTSVFQVAGNGTFSGGITSSGLDAGGANIRLRNGRDVLLRNDGSNFYLLLTNNSDPGASWNGFRPLTVNVVTGAVMLDDTGAGTYVGGQLAVKGMLNVSNGPNEARMLLGPSGGYFFGTANAAGFYLPSTGAMFAFDFAKKNLLVVGNEVWNAGNLPKPAQTTGFTMSGQILAAEGSVDKPGISFVNDGAPDTGFFHIADGVFAVTNNGRETMRFLAGETNRVLIGPPADDGSMLQVSGNAVTRGLHRFGNGKTTAWANSGGDWGYFRSNGHVSVGSEGSTGMLQLLAGNAQAALLVPGGRMTIGRTEDDGVNAAQVGGSVRALNYFINGQGVGDSGLIGIYNGANGPNIGFYGSATVGAGAVTFSTGGTERARISAAGNLLIGTTADDGANKLQIAGAAKLAGALYSAAAVIDSGAGWSTIYLKNGGKNRWTIGKSDTDDFALSAFDDDGVTQRRVLDIPRASQVASFVKRPTWAGAIPWDSMNVTPLDKNAGGQVNANVTLYGAGDYGSQLVFNSNGYTPRIQVQASAAKWMVTNGANTVANLTVTEAGTVVAHGELQAADGAVRVTTDGNLYGSLWGGWLSNHLPSNYVSRAGSTMWGRLTLARDGWDADLGLRAADGAQTYLRARRAGGIELINNAYNAVTWSVDDWGTMYMRGQQILNTDGNLFCSYRGAWMNAILDDLYNRDNTKANAGARVQWDSGVNNFGTVDRLNGALPAPWVVCGLSGPGNGTANAITVYGVVLRNQ
;
A
#
# COMPACT_ATOMS: atom_id res chain seq x y z
N MET A 1 40.68 68.61 35.61
CA MET A 1 40.69 69.47 36.81
C MET A 1 42.08 69.37 37.41
N ALA A 2 42.69 70.50 37.80
CA ALA A 2 43.90 70.46 38.60
C ALA A 2 43.58 69.72 39.91
N GLY A 3 44.35 68.68 40.24
CA GLY A 3 44.08 67.85 41.42
C GLY A 3 44.05 68.69 42.70
N ASN A 4 43.15 68.36 43.61
CA ASN A 4 43.00 69.03 44.89
C ASN A 4 44.31 68.84 45.70
N LEU A 5 45.06 69.92 45.91
CA LEU A 5 46.36 69.89 46.59
C LEU A 5 46.16 69.80 48.11
N ILE A 6 46.74 68.78 48.74
CA ILE A 6 46.75 68.65 50.20
C ILE A 6 48.02 69.26 50.79
N TYR A 7 47.88 69.98 51.90
CA TYR A 7 48.99 70.61 52.61
C TYR A 7 49.47 69.73 53.76
N ILE A 8 50.77 69.46 53.83
CA ILE A 8 51.38 68.54 54.80
C ILE A 8 51.91 69.34 55.99
N THR A 9 51.56 68.94 57.20
CA THR A 9 52.04 69.58 58.43
C THR A 9 53.49 69.19 58.74
N ASP A 10 54.20 70.00 59.53
CA ASP A 10 55.56 69.69 60.00
C ASP A 10 55.57 68.43 60.87
N ALA A 11 54.53 68.24 61.69
CA ALA A 11 54.33 67.04 62.49
C ALA A 11 54.11 65.79 61.61
N GLY A 12 53.32 65.90 60.55
CA GLY A 12 53.08 64.85 59.57
C GLY A 12 54.33 64.46 58.79
N ARG A 13 55.12 65.47 58.38
CA ARG A 13 56.43 65.25 57.73
C ARG A 13 57.40 64.54 58.66
N ALA A 14 57.47 64.92 59.94
CA ALA A 14 58.31 64.27 60.93
C ALA A 14 57.87 62.84 61.24
N ALA A 15 56.56 62.55 61.24
CA ALA A 15 56.02 61.22 61.52
C ALA A 15 56.39 60.15 60.47
N LEU A 16 56.74 60.59 59.25
CA LEU A 16 57.24 59.73 58.17
C LEU A 16 58.76 59.55 58.17
N VAL A 17 59.51 60.19 59.07
CA VAL A 17 60.97 60.02 59.16
C VAL A 17 61.31 58.88 60.12
N ALA A 18 62.19 57.96 59.71
CA ALA A 18 62.66 56.88 60.58
C ALA A 18 63.58 57.41 61.71
N PRO A 19 63.59 56.78 62.89
CA PRO A 19 64.49 57.18 63.99
C PRO A 19 65.95 57.27 63.51
N GLY A 20 66.58 58.45 63.67
CA GLY A 20 67.94 58.73 63.21
C GLY A 20 68.09 59.23 61.76
N ASN A 21 67.01 59.62 61.08
CA ASN A 21 67.00 60.15 59.69
C ASN A 21 67.52 59.17 58.63
N THR A 22 67.42 57.86 58.87
CA THR A 22 67.99 56.80 58.01
C THR A 22 67.04 56.30 56.90
N GLY A 23 65.85 56.89 56.76
CA GLY A 23 64.86 56.51 55.74
C GLY A 23 63.45 57.00 56.07
N THR A 24 62.46 56.52 55.32
CA THR A 24 61.03 56.85 55.51
C THR A 24 60.28 55.72 56.21
N THR A 25 59.54 56.03 57.28
CA THR A 25 58.66 55.10 58.01
C THR A 25 57.31 55.00 57.31
N ALA A 26 56.84 53.79 57.01
CA ALA A 26 55.48 53.59 56.52
C ALA A 26 54.47 53.86 57.64
N ARG A 27 53.42 54.62 57.35
CA ARG A 27 52.37 54.98 58.31
C ARG A 27 51.01 54.73 57.70
N GLN A 28 50.10 54.19 58.50
CA GLN A 28 48.73 53.94 58.05
C GLN A 28 47.85 55.14 58.38
N VAL A 29 47.01 55.59 57.44
CA VAL A 29 45.94 56.55 57.75
C VAL A 29 44.80 55.77 58.40
N THR A 30 44.42 56.12 59.62
CA THR A 30 43.42 55.36 60.42
C THR A 30 42.15 56.16 60.67
N GLN A 31 42.19 57.48 60.50
CA GLN A 31 41.06 58.38 60.72
C GLN A 31 41.09 59.56 59.73
N ILE A 32 39.92 60.04 59.33
CA ILE A 32 39.77 61.30 58.60
C ILE A 32 38.98 62.27 59.46
N GLY A 33 39.57 63.43 59.78
CA GLY A 33 38.90 64.52 60.47
C GLY A 33 38.12 65.39 59.48
N LEU A 34 36.93 65.84 59.86
CA LEU A 34 36.05 66.67 59.03
C LEU A 34 35.94 68.09 59.59
N ALA A 35 36.27 69.10 58.79
CA ALA A 35 36.23 70.51 59.20
C ALA A 35 34.96 71.22 58.69
N THR A 36 34.27 71.92 59.60
CA THR A 36 32.97 72.56 59.33
C THR A 36 33.04 74.05 59.01
N ALA A 37 34.24 74.60 58.91
CA ALA A 37 34.51 75.95 58.43
C ALA A 37 35.85 75.99 57.70
N ALA A 38 36.00 76.92 56.74
CA ALA A 38 37.28 77.19 56.10
C ALA A 38 38.31 77.73 57.10
N PHE A 39 39.59 77.42 56.88
CA PHE A 39 40.71 77.87 57.70
C PHE A 39 41.96 78.10 56.86
N VAL A 40 42.91 78.88 57.38
CA VAL A 40 44.20 79.11 56.74
C VAL A 40 45.20 78.08 57.22
N PHE A 41 45.78 77.31 56.30
CA PHE A 41 46.82 76.32 56.61
C PHE A 41 48.05 76.98 57.28
N LYS A 42 48.58 76.33 58.32
CA LYS A 42 49.86 76.67 58.96
C LYS A 42 50.70 75.40 59.09
N PRO A 43 51.99 75.41 58.73
CA PRO A 43 52.84 74.22 58.78
C PRO A 43 52.92 73.57 60.18
N ASP A 44 52.86 74.34 61.26
CA ASP A 44 52.98 73.90 62.65
C ASP A 44 51.69 73.27 63.24
N MET A 45 50.67 73.04 62.42
CA MET A 45 49.41 72.43 62.86
C MET A 45 49.60 70.99 63.38
N THR A 46 49.10 70.74 64.59
CA THR A 46 49.07 69.40 65.21
C THR A 46 47.65 68.81 65.33
N ALA A 47 46.61 69.62 65.08
CA ALA A 47 45.21 69.22 65.06
C ALA A 47 44.44 70.01 63.97
N LEU A 48 43.35 69.43 63.46
CA LEU A 48 42.56 70.02 62.38
C LEU A 48 41.69 71.18 62.94
N PRO A 49 41.78 72.40 62.40
CA PRO A 49 40.93 73.50 62.84
C PRO A 49 39.44 73.25 62.52
N SER A 50 38.55 73.65 63.44
CA SER A 50 37.09 73.50 63.29
C SER A 50 36.64 72.06 63.01
N GLU A 51 37.37 71.08 63.55
CA GLU A 51 37.07 69.65 63.42
C GLU A 51 35.78 69.29 64.17
N LEU A 52 34.79 68.76 63.45
CA LEU A 52 33.55 68.25 64.04
C LEU A 52 33.76 66.86 64.65
N LYS A 53 34.33 65.96 63.85
CA LYS A 53 34.56 64.56 64.22
C LYS A 53 35.61 63.91 63.34
N ARG A 54 36.07 62.76 63.80
CA ARG A 54 36.90 61.82 63.04
C ARG A 54 36.08 60.61 62.66
N ILE A 55 36.24 60.17 61.42
CA ILE A 55 35.57 58.99 60.89
C ILE A 55 36.59 57.92 60.50
N THR A 56 36.22 56.67 60.73
CA THR A 56 37.01 55.47 60.40
C THR A 56 36.46 54.75 59.17
N THR A 57 35.31 55.18 58.65
CA THR A 57 34.59 54.64 57.49
C THR A 57 35.08 55.28 56.19
N PHE A 58 36.33 55.00 55.82
CA PHE A 58 36.92 55.43 54.57
C PHE A 58 37.79 54.31 53.97
N GLY A 59 37.92 54.32 52.64
CA GLY A 59 38.84 53.46 51.90
C GLY A 59 39.74 54.33 51.04
N GLY A 60 40.99 53.93 50.82
CA GLY A 60 41.90 54.67 49.95
C GLY A 60 42.86 53.75 49.23
N ASP A 61 43.39 54.21 48.09
CA ASP A 61 44.46 53.53 47.37
C ASP A 61 45.44 54.55 46.76
N THR A 62 46.69 54.14 46.56
CA THR A 62 47.70 54.96 45.91
C THR A 62 47.61 54.76 44.41
N VAL A 63 47.06 55.75 43.70
CA VAL A 63 46.81 55.66 42.25
C VAL A 63 47.97 56.20 41.39
N ALA A 64 48.88 56.98 41.98
CA ALA A 64 50.16 57.39 41.39
C ALA A 64 51.20 57.74 42.48
N LYS A 65 52.46 57.98 42.10
CA LYS A 65 53.58 58.26 43.04
C LYS A 65 53.33 59.48 43.96
N ASP A 66 52.50 60.41 43.52
CA ASP A 66 52.15 61.66 44.21
C ASP A 66 50.64 61.80 44.46
N THR A 67 49.83 60.80 44.12
CA THR A 67 48.36 60.91 44.12
C THR A 67 47.71 59.72 44.80
N ILE A 68 46.79 59.98 45.72
CA ILE A 68 45.93 58.97 46.34
C ILE A 68 44.48 59.19 45.93
N HIS A 69 43.71 58.12 45.83
CA HIS A 69 42.25 58.17 45.76
C HIS A 69 41.70 57.81 47.13
N ILE A 70 40.83 58.66 47.69
CA ILE A 70 40.13 58.38 48.95
C ILE A 70 38.62 58.43 48.73
N VAL A 71 37.93 57.43 49.27
CA VAL A 71 36.48 57.41 49.40
C VAL A 71 36.12 57.51 50.87
N ILE A 72 35.37 58.55 51.21
CA ILE A 72 34.91 58.87 52.56
C ILE A 72 33.41 58.57 52.64
N GLN A 73 33.00 57.77 53.62
CA GLN A 73 31.60 57.52 53.92
C GLN A 73 31.24 58.01 55.33
N ASP A 74 30.13 58.73 55.47
CA ASP A 74 29.55 59.09 56.76
C ASP A 74 28.03 58.90 56.73
N ASP A 75 27.56 57.87 57.44
CA ASP A 75 26.16 57.48 57.57
C ASP A 75 25.53 57.90 58.91
N SER A 76 26.24 58.67 59.73
CA SER A 76 25.68 59.17 61.00
C SER A 76 24.59 60.23 60.77
N ALA A 77 23.82 60.53 61.80
CA ALA A 77 22.76 61.54 61.76
C ALA A 77 23.27 63.00 61.82
N ASP A 78 24.59 63.22 61.84
CA ASP A 78 25.16 64.57 61.95
C ASP A 78 24.90 65.40 60.67
N GLN A 79 24.53 66.67 60.85
CA GLN A 79 24.31 67.64 59.77
C GLN A 79 25.43 68.69 59.78
N TYR A 80 26.11 68.86 58.65
CA TYR A 80 27.20 69.82 58.52
C TYR A 80 27.51 70.19 57.06
N LYS A 81 28.15 71.34 56.89
CA LYS A 81 28.82 71.75 55.64
C LYS A 81 30.29 71.41 55.76
N LEU A 82 30.83 70.65 54.82
CA LEU A 82 32.24 70.25 54.82
C LEU A 82 33.06 71.29 54.04
N TYR A 83 34.05 71.90 54.68
CA TYR A 83 34.95 72.87 54.02
C TYR A 83 36.38 72.33 53.86
N GLY A 84 36.72 71.29 54.60
CA GLY A 84 38.03 70.65 54.55
C GLY A 84 38.06 69.34 55.30
N PHE A 85 39.11 68.56 55.11
CA PHE A 85 39.35 67.32 55.83
C PHE A 85 40.84 67.12 56.13
N GLY A 86 41.13 66.39 57.21
CA GLY A 86 42.49 66.09 57.67
C GLY A 86 42.75 64.59 57.75
N LEU A 87 43.92 64.14 57.30
CA LEU A 87 44.33 62.74 57.37
C LEU A 87 45.10 62.50 58.67
N TYR A 88 44.66 61.56 59.51
CA TYR A 88 45.32 61.18 60.75
C TYR A 88 45.98 59.80 60.63
N LEU A 89 47.22 59.70 61.10
CA LEU A 89 47.99 58.46 61.08
C LEU A 89 47.65 57.56 62.28
N ASP A 90 48.08 56.30 62.21
CA ASP A 90 48.03 55.27 63.25
C ASP A 90 48.57 55.72 64.62
N ASN A 91 49.55 56.63 64.62
CA ASN A 91 50.12 57.23 65.83
C ASN A 91 49.37 58.48 66.32
N GLY A 92 48.22 58.83 65.73
CA GLY A 92 47.39 59.97 66.09
C GLY A 92 47.83 61.32 65.54
N VAL A 93 48.94 61.39 64.77
CA VAL A 93 49.46 62.62 64.19
C VAL A 93 48.62 63.07 63.00
N LEU A 94 48.29 64.37 62.94
CA LEU A 94 47.68 65.00 61.77
C LEU A 94 48.72 65.09 60.64
N PHE A 95 48.56 64.27 59.61
CA PHE A 95 49.50 64.17 58.50
C PHE A 95 49.40 65.35 57.52
N GLY A 96 48.19 65.67 57.09
CA GLY A 96 47.95 66.72 56.12
C GLY A 96 46.47 67.09 56.04
N VAL A 97 46.21 68.28 55.51
CA VAL A 97 44.87 68.87 55.46
C VAL A 97 44.56 69.42 54.08
N TYR A 98 43.32 69.22 53.65
CA TYR A 98 42.72 69.89 52.50
C TYR A 98 41.67 70.88 53.00
N VAL A 99 41.64 72.08 52.45
CA VAL A 99 40.65 73.11 52.79
C VAL A 99 40.41 74.04 51.60
N GLN A 100 39.16 74.47 51.44
CA GLN A 100 38.75 75.47 50.45
C GLN A 100 37.76 76.46 51.08
N ASN A 101 37.64 77.66 50.48
CA ASN A 101 36.78 78.72 51.02
C ASN A 101 35.29 78.44 50.83
N ASP A 102 34.92 77.76 49.75
CA ASP A 102 33.53 77.36 49.47
C ASP A 102 33.26 75.95 50.05
N PRO A 103 32.02 75.63 50.49
CA PRO A 103 31.69 74.28 50.94
C PRO A 103 31.98 73.23 49.87
N ILE A 104 32.69 72.17 50.22
CA ILE A 104 32.92 70.99 49.37
C ILE A 104 31.59 70.28 49.11
N LEU A 105 30.78 70.09 50.17
CA LEU A 105 29.43 69.54 50.13
C LEU A 105 28.66 69.88 51.41
N GLU A 106 27.33 69.72 51.37
CA GLU A 106 26.44 69.83 52.54
C GLU A 106 25.73 68.48 52.79
N LYS A 107 25.83 67.94 54.01
CA LYS A 107 25.20 66.68 54.42
C LYS A 107 23.98 66.96 55.29
N ALA A 108 22.83 66.40 54.94
CA ALA A 108 21.62 66.42 55.76
C ALA A 108 21.54 65.22 56.73
N ALA A 109 20.75 65.33 57.79
CA ALA A 109 20.64 64.32 58.85
C ALA A 109 20.17 62.93 58.35
N THR A 110 19.39 62.88 57.25
CA THR A 110 18.83 61.64 56.67
C THR A 110 19.58 61.16 55.43
N SER A 111 20.68 61.82 55.03
CA SER A 111 21.48 61.46 53.86
C SER A 111 22.83 60.90 54.27
N MET A 112 23.29 59.84 53.58
CA MET A 112 24.68 59.39 53.65
C MET A 112 25.57 60.32 52.83
N LEU A 113 26.72 60.70 53.38
CA LEU A 113 27.77 61.36 52.60
C LEU A 113 28.65 60.27 51.99
N LEU A 114 28.83 60.33 50.68
CA LEU A 114 29.85 59.57 49.96
C LEU A 114 30.68 60.57 49.13
N LEU A 115 31.94 60.76 49.52
CA LEU A 115 32.86 61.67 48.83
C LEU A 115 34.05 60.86 48.32
N ALA A 116 34.21 60.81 47.00
CA ALA A 116 35.41 60.30 46.34
C ALA A 116 36.27 61.48 45.89
N ALA A 117 37.53 61.52 46.30
CA ALA A 117 38.46 62.59 45.98
C ALA A 117 39.84 62.05 45.61
N ASP A 118 40.38 62.53 44.49
CA ASP A 118 41.79 62.37 44.13
C ASP A 118 42.60 63.51 44.77
N ILE A 119 43.64 63.15 45.52
CA ILE A 119 44.44 64.07 46.30
C ILE A 119 45.90 63.98 45.84
N VAL A 120 46.46 65.12 45.42
CA VAL A 120 47.84 65.22 44.94
C VAL A 120 48.73 65.86 46.02
N PHE A 121 49.89 65.26 46.29
CA PHE A 121 50.86 65.70 47.29
C PHE A 121 52.01 66.45 46.62
N ALA A 122 52.28 67.68 47.09
CA ALA A 122 53.23 68.57 46.44
C ALA A 122 54.73 68.22 46.66
N SER A 123 55.10 67.43 47.67
CA SER A 123 56.53 67.21 48.00
C SER A 123 56.90 65.88 48.71
N ILE A 124 56.06 64.84 48.67
CA ILE A 124 56.31 63.56 49.38
C ILE A 124 55.92 62.35 48.49
N ASP A 125 56.68 61.25 48.57
CA ASP A 125 56.34 59.97 47.96
C ASP A 125 55.24 59.27 48.78
N VAL A 126 54.04 59.16 48.21
CA VAL A 126 52.86 58.64 48.93
C VAL A 126 52.72 57.13 48.93
N THR A 127 53.63 56.40 48.26
CA THR A 127 53.66 54.92 48.30
C THR A 127 53.97 54.35 49.69
N LYS A 128 54.32 55.22 50.65
CA LYS A 128 54.58 54.87 52.06
C LYS A 128 53.38 55.12 52.99
N LEU A 129 52.27 55.66 52.47
CA LEU A 129 51.00 55.76 53.18
C LEU A 129 50.15 54.52 52.88
N VAL A 130 49.80 53.77 53.92
CA VAL A 130 48.95 52.59 53.80
C VAL A 130 47.51 52.98 54.16
N PHE A 131 46.54 52.54 53.36
CA PHE A 131 45.11 52.71 53.61
C PHE A 131 44.44 51.35 53.87
N GLY A 132 43.28 51.34 54.53
CA GLY A 132 42.47 50.11 54.69
C GLY A 132 41.80 49.67 53.36
N PRO A 133 41.35 48.40 53.25
CA PRO A 133 40.77 47.87 52.01
C PRO A 133 39.50 48.66 51.59
N THR A 134 39.33 48.87 50.28
CA THR A 134 38.19 49.60 49.68
C THR A 134 36.89 48.76 49.60
N SER A 135 36.87 47.55 50.16
CA SER A 135 35.75 46.62 50.07
C SER A 135 34.81 46.68 51.28
N PHE A 136 33.59 47.15 51.05
CA PHE A 136 32.47 46.89 51.95
C PHE A 136 32.06 45.41 51.77
N LEU A 137 32.02 44.65 52.87
CA LEU A 137 31.82 43.18 52.90
C LEU A 137 30.66 42.69 51.99
N ASN A 138 30.98 41.96 50.91
CA ASN A 138 30.03 41.15 50.17
C ASN A 138 30.03 39.71 50.75
N PRO A 139 28.90 39.15 51.22
CA PRO A 139 28.85 37.80 51.81
C PRO A 139 29.18 36.69 50.79
N PRO A 140 29.60 35.48 51.21
CA PRO A 140 29.77 34.32 50.31
C PRO A 140 28.42 33.83 49.78
N ALA A 141 28.39 33.35 48.53
CA ALA A 141 27.16 32.88 47.90
C ALA A 141 26.71 31.54 48.50
N THR A 142 25.42 31.40 48.78
CA THR A 142 24.76 30.11 49.06
C THR A 142 23.55 29.97 48.15
N THR A 143 22.90 28.81 48.13
CA THR A 143 21.65 28.58 47.37
C THR A 143 20.50 29.51 47.80
N GLU A 144 20.62 30.18 48.96
CA GLU A 144 19.60 31.05 49.54
C GLU A 144 20.06 32.51 49.71
N ARG A 145 21.37 32.79 49.68
CA ARG A 145 21.94 34.14 49.90
C ARG A 145 22.83 34.57 48.74
N LYS A 146 22.54 35.75 48.17
CA LYS A 146 23.38 36.37 47.14
C LYS A 146 24.76 36.72 47.72
N GLY A 147 25.82 36.34 47.02
CA GLY A 147 27.20 36.54 47.46
C GLY A 147 28.25 36.28 46.37
N VAL A 148 29.52 36.18 46.75
CA VAL A 148 30.66 35.86 45.85
C VAL A 148 30.94 34.33 45.87
N VAL A 149 31.18 33.71 44.71
CA VAL A 149 31.45 32.26 44.52
C VAL A 149 32.68 32.04 43.64
N GLU A 150 33.48 31.01 43.93
CA GLU A 150 34.67 30.62 43.15
C GLU A 150 34.30 29.83 41.88
N LEU A 151 35.11 29.90 40.82
CA LEU A 151 34.90 29.16 39.56
C LEU A 151 35.62 27.80 39.57
N ALA A 152 34.90 26.72 39.25
CA ALA A 152 35.44 25.36 39.18
C ALA A 152 36.41 25.17 38.00
N THR A 153 37.52 24.46 38.24
CA THR A 153 38.48 24.03 37.20
C THR A 153 37.92 22.89 36.34
N GLN A 154 38.54 22.59 35.20
CA GLN A 154 38.07 21.48 34.35
C GLN A 154 38.15 20.11 35.06
N ALA A 155 39.19 19.87 35.86
CA ALA A 155 39.34 18.61 36.59
C ALA A 155 38.22 18.43 37.64
N GLU A 156 37.88 19.50 38.36
CA GLU A 156 36.77 19.48 39.33
C GLU A 156 35.42 19.33 38.61
N VAL A 157 35.26 19.97 37.44
CA VAL A 157 34.08 19.78 36.59
C VAL A 157 33.99 18.35 36.08
N ASP A 158 35.11 17.64 35.84
CA ASP A 158 35.18 16.24 35.39
C ASP A 158 35.01 15.22 36.54
N ASP A 159 35.38 15.59 37.76
CA ASP A 159 35.15 14.77 38.96
C ASP A 159 33.70 14.90 39.47
N GLY A 160 33.11 16.10 39.37
CA GLY A 160 31.70 16.35 39.67
C GLY A 160 31.30 16.16 41.13
N ALA A 161 32.24 16.32 42.07
CA ALA A 161 32.04 16.03 43.50
C ALA A 161 31.91 17.28 44.40
N ASP A 162 32.08 18.49 43.86
CA ASP A 162 32.11 19.75 44.61
C ASP A 162 30.86 20.60 44.33
N ASP A 163 30.14 20.98 45.38
CA ASP A 163 28.92 21.80 45.34
C ASP A 163 29.12 23.28 45.74
N THR A 164 30.35 23.67 46.05
CA THR A 164 30.68 25.01 46.58
C THR A 164 31.19 25.99 45.51
N ARG A 165 31.42 25.52 44.27
CA ARG A 165 31.99 26.29 43.15
C ARG A 165 31.04 26.37 41.95
N ALA A 166 31.15 27.43 41.18
CA ALA A 166 30.36 27.67 39.97
C ALA A 166 31.09 27.23 38.70
N VAL A 167 30.40 26.58 37.77
CA VAL A 167 30.97 26.16 36.47
C VAL A 167 30.99 27.31 35.46
N THR A 168 32.01 27.36 34.60
CA THR A 168 32.06 28.32 33.49
C THR A 168 31.45 27.72 32.22
N PRO A 169 30.96 28.55 31.28
CA PRO A 169 30.52 28.04 29.97
C PRO A 169 31.59 27.20 29.25
N LYS A 170 32.88 27.53 29.43
CA LYS A 170 34.00 26.79 28.83
C LYS A 170 34.18 25.41 29.46
N THR A 171 34.18 25.33 30.78
CA THR A 171 34.38 24.04 31.48
C THR A 171 33.17 23.13 31.37
N ALA A 172 31.96 23.69 31.34
CA ALA A 172 30.72 22.97 31.06
C ALA A 172 30.65 22.43 29.62
N ALA A 173 31.07 23.23 28.62
CA ALA A 173 31.07 22.80 27.21
C ALA A 173 31.97 21.58 26.97
N THR A 174 33.13 21.51 27.63
CA THR A 174 34.05 20.36 27.52
C THR A 174 33.43 19.06 28.02
N ARG A 175 32.70 19.08 29.16
CA ARG A 175 32.12 17.87 29.77
C ARG A 175 30.75 17.49 29.21
N TYR A 176 29.86 18.46 29.02
CA TYR A 176 28.44 18.21 28.74
C TYR A 176 28.02 18.51 27.29
N ALA A 177 28.90 19.11 26.48
CA ALA A 177 28.63 19.41 25.07
C ALA A 177 29.84 19.28 24.12
N PRO A 178 30.69 18.22 24.19
CA PRO A 178 31.63 17.98 23.11
C PRO A 178 30.83 17.62 21.85
N LEU A 179 30.68 18.58 20.92
CA LEU A 179 30.01 18.41 19.62
C LEU A 179 30.65 17.32 18.73
N VAL A 180 31.77 16.74 19.17
CA VAL A 180 32.49 15.66 18.50
C VAL A 180 32.63 14.49 19.48
N ARG A 181 31.77 13.47 19.32
CA ARG A 181 31.76 12.19 20.05
C ARG A 181 31.36 12.26 21.55
N PRO A 182 30.18 12.79 21.90
CA PRO A 182 29.68 12.69 23.26
C PRO A 182 29.50 11.22 23.66
N GLN A 183 30.01 10.83 24.83
CA GLN A 183 29.87 9.47 25.36
C GLN A 183 28.68 9.43 26.31
N LEU A 184 27.60 8.76 25.91
CA LEU A 184 26.39 8.59 26.72
C LEU A 184 26.53 7.29 27.53
N THR A 185 26.54 7.37 28.86
CA THR A 185 26.76 6.22 29.76
C THR A 185 25.47 5.63 30.34
N GLY A 186 24.32 6.28 30.09
CA GLY A 186 22.98 5.81 30.46
C GLY A 186 22.09 5.52 29.24
N PRO A 187 20.84 5.06 29.46
CA PRO A 187 19.87 4.83 28.38
C PRO A 187 19.60 6.10 27.59
N VAL A 188 19.59 5.99 26.25
CA VAL A 188 19.20 7.08 25.35
C VAL A 188 17.74 6.88 24.97
N SER A 189 16.84 7.80 25.40
CA SER A 189 15.41 7.77 25.06
C SER A 189 14.98 9.06 24.35
N VAL A 190 14.14 8.92 23.32
CA VAL A 190 13.50 10.04 22.60
C VAL A 190 12.00 9.75 22.58
N THR A 191 11.18 10.61 23.19
CA THR A 191 9.78 10.30 23.51
C THR A 191 8.74 11.19 22.80
N SER A 192 9.18 12.22 22.05
CA SER A 192 8.51 13.12 21.05
C SER A 192 8.84 14.60 21.33
N THR A 193 8.70 15.59 20.42
CA THR A 193 8.09 15.60 19.08
C THR A 193 9.10 16.16 18.06
N ALA A 194 9.73 15.29 17.26
CA ALA A 194 10.42 15.72 16.04
C ALA A 194 9.57 15.27 14.83
N THR A 195 8.87 16.18 14.17
CA THR A 195 7.94 15.83 13.08
C THR A 195 8.66 15.80 11.72
N GLU A 196 8.15 15.18 10.66
CA GLU A 196 6.87 14.50 10.50
C GLU A 196 7.01 12.97 10.61
N GLN A 197 6.46 12.32 11.64
CA GLN A 197 5.57 12.81 12.70
C GLN A 197 5.85 12.15 14.08
N ASP A 198 7.07 12.23 14.63
CA ASP A 198 7.40 12.14 16.09
C ASP A 198 8.91 11.86 16.29
N ALA A 199 9.40 12.00 17.53
CA ALA A 199 10.76 11.70 18.02
C ALA A 199 11.76 11.11 16.99
N GLN A 200 12.79 11.87 16.64
CA GLN A 200 13.80 11.46 15.66
C GLN A 200 15.17 11.29 16.32
N LEU A 201 15.84 10.18 15.99
CA LEU A 201 17.28 10.04 16.15
C LEU A 201 17.93 10.12 14.77
N ALA A 202 18.44 11.29 14.40
CA ALA A 202 19.08 11.50 13.11
C ALA A 202 20.55 11.04 13.15
N VAL A 203 20.90 10.04 12.33
CA VAL A 203 22.27 9.59 12.11
C VAL A 203 22.64 9.88 10.66
N ALA A 204 23.55 10.83 10.44
CA ALA A 204 23.92 11.30 9.10
C ALA A 204 25.43 11.21 8.85
N ALA A 205 25.80 11.01 7.60
CA ALA A 205 27.18 11.23 7.16
C ALA A 205 27.46 12.73 7.00
N THR A 206 28.73 13.13 7.09
CA THR A 206 29.15 14.52 6.88
C THR A 206 28.76 15.02 5.47
N SER A 207 28.16 16.21 5.40
CA SER A 207 27.82 16.86 4.13
C SER A 207 29.07 17.27 3.34
N GLY A 208 28.96 17.36 2.00
CA GLY A 208 30.06 17.79 1.13
C GLY A 208 30.98 16.67 0.60
N ALA A 209 30.64 15.40 0.81
CA ALA A 209 31.39 14.25 0.26
C ALA A 209 30.46 13.18 -0.33
N LEU A 210 30.84 12.59 -1.47
CA LEU A 210 30.13 11.48 -2.10
C LEU A 210 30.49 10.12 -1.45
N ASN A 211 29.60 9.13 -1.61
CA ASN A 211 29.79 7.75 -1.16
C ASN A 211 30.10 7.60 0.34
N ARG A 212 29.46 8.41 1.17
CA ARG A 212 29.54 8.29 2.64
C ARG A 212 28.26 7.64 3.16
N ALA A 213 28.40 6.64 4.01
CA ALA A 213 27.27 5.98 4.67
C ALA A 213 27.16 6.45 6.13
N ALA A 214 25.94 6.67 6.59
CA ALA A 214 25.64 6.84 8.01
C ALA A 214 25.59 5.47 8.70
N LYS A 215 26.08 5.36 9.94
CA LYS A 215 26.22 4.06 10.63
C LYS A 215 25.80 4.12 12.09
N ILE A 216 25.07 3.10 12.53
CA ILE A 216 24.93 2.72 13.94
C ILE A 216 25.75 1.45 14.14
N ARG A 217 26.62 1.42 15.16
CA ARG A 217 27.52 0.30 15.46
C ARG A 217 27.13 -0.37 16.77
N PHE A 218 27.08 -1.70 16.74
CA PHE A 218 26.76 -2.52 17.90
C PHE A 218 28.03 -3.25 18.36
N HIS A 219 28.40 -3.04 19.61
CA HIS A 219 29.51 -3.71 20.26
C HIS A 219 28.98 -4.68 21.32
N GLY A 220 29.68 -5.78 21.52
CA GLY A 220 29.35 -6.78 22.53
C GLY A 220 30.60 -7.40 23.13
N THR A 221 30.47 -7.96 24.33
CA THR A 221 31.50 -8.77 24.95
C THR A 221 31.29 -10.23 24.61
N PHE A 222 32.32 -11.05 24.81
CA PHE A 222 32.23 -12.48 24.57
C PHE A 222 31.38 -13.18 25.64
N ALA A 223 30.89 -14.37 25.28
CA ALA A 223 30.17 -15.24 26.21
C ALA A 223 31.08 -15.71 27.36
N SER A 224 30.47 -16.22 28.43
CA SER A 224 31.19 -16.75 29.59
C SER A 224 32.18 -17.86 29.18
N GLY A 225 33.41 -17.81 29.68
CA GLY A 225 34.47 -18.78 29.38
C GLY A 225 35.61 -18.25 28.49
N THR A 226 35.52 -16.98 28.07
CA THR A 226 36.57 -16.29 27.29
C THR A 226 37.32 -15.30 28.20
N ALA A 227 38.66 -15.27 28.11
CA ALA A 227 39.48 -14.36 28.92
C ALA A 227 39.42 -12.89 28.45
N ASP A 228 39.03 -12.66 27.19
CA ASP A 228 38.83 -11.31 26.65
C ASP A 228 37.47 -10.75 27.09
N THR A 229 37.51 -9.70 27.91
CA THR A 229 36.33 -8.97 28.41
C THR A 229 36.08 -7.67 27.64
N ASN A 230 36.90 -7.36 26.62
CA ASN A 230 36.76 -6.13 25.87
C ASN A 230 35.52 -6.17 24.95
N ALA A 231 34.89 -5.01 24.77
CA ALA A 231 33.81 -4.85 23.80
C ALA A 231 34.37 -4.88 22.37
N ARG A 232 33.85 -5.77 21.53
CA ARG A 232 34.24 -5.91 20.12
C ARG A 232 33.09 -5.47 19.21
N LEU A 233 33.40 -4.86 18.06
CA LEU A 233 32.40 -4.54 17.03
C LEU A 233 31.76 -5.85 16.53
N ILE A 234 30.43 -5.97 16.61
CA ILE A 234 29.69 -7.17 16.18
C ILE A 234 28.92 -6.94 14.89
N ALA A 235 28.20 -5.82 14.83
CA ALA A 235 27.27 -5.52 13.75
C ALA A 235 27.19 -4.02 13.47
N SER A 236 26.63 -3.67 12.32
CA SER A 236 26.35 -2.28 11.96
C SER A 236 25.10 -2.18 11.11
N ILE A 237 24.27 -1.16 11.37
CA ILE A 237 23.22 -0.72 10.45
C ILE A 237 23.78 0.45 9.65
N ARG A 238 23.65 0.41 8.33
CA ARG A 238 24.25 1.39 7.41
C ARG A 238 23.20 1.93 6.45
N ALA A 239 23.09 3.24 6.32
CA ALA A 239 22.23 3.88 5.32
C ALA A 239 23.06 4.68 4.32
N GLY A 240 22.71 4.64 3.04
CA GLY A 240 23.44 5.34 1.99
C GLY A 240 22.86 5.15 0.60
N TYR A 241 23.68 5.42 -0.41
CA TYR A 241 23.32 5.34 -1.83
C TYR A 241 24.29 4.43 -2.60
N ASP A 242 23.81 3.63 -3.55
CA ASP A 242 24.64 2.77 -4.41
C ASP A 242 24.32 2.88 -5.93
N GLY A 243 25.28 3.42 -6.70
CA GLY A 243 25.21 3.47 -8.17
C GLY A 243 24.06 4.32 -8.76
N GLY A 244 24.23 4.78 -10.00
CA GLY A 244 23.27 5.66 -10.70
C GLY A 244 23.51 7.16 -10.49
N THR A 245 22.99 7.99 -11.39
CA THR A 245 23.26 9.45 -11.45
C THR A 245 22.79 10.22 -10.21
N TRP A 246 21.82 9.69 -9.46
CA TRP A 246 21.34 10.24 -8.19
C TRP A 246 21.58 9.29 -6.99
N GLY A 247 22.14 8.09 -7.23
CA GLY A 247 22.29 7.03 -6.24
C GLY A 247 20.98 6.29 -5.94
N ARG A 248 20.98 4.95 -5.82
CA ARG A 248 19.83 4.20 -5.30
C ARG A 248 19.90 4.12 -3.78
N GLU A 249 18.81 4.43 -3.07
CA GLU A 249 18.78 4.40 -1.60
C GLU A 249 18.86 2.96 -1.06
N TYR A 250 19.60 2.76 0.03
CA TYR A 250 19.60 1.51 0.77
C TYR A 250 19.70 1.70 2.29
N LEU A 251 19.19 0.70 3.01
CA LEU A 251 19.44 0.43 4.43
C LEU A 251 19.94 -1.00 4.59
N ASP A 252 21.18 -1.16 5.05
CA ASP A 252 21.83 -2.45 5.22
C ASP A 252 22.02 -2.84 6.68
N PHE A 253 21.91 -4.14 6.92
CA PHE A 253 22.33 -4.80 8.15
C PHE A 253 23.61 -5.59 7.88
N TRP A 254 24.69 -5.26 8.58
CA TRP A 254 26.00 -5.89 8.45
C TRP A 254 26.38 -6.62 9.74
N ILE A 255 26.96 -7.81 9.60
CA ILE A 255 27.48 -8.60 10.72
C ILE A 255 28.89 -9.09 10.39
N ASN A 256 29.72 -9.30 11.40
CA ASN A 256 31.03 -9.90 11.18
C ASN A 256 30.92 -11.28 10.50
N ARG A 257 31.67 -11.47 9.41
CA ARG A 257 31.85 -12.79 8.76
C ARG A 257 33.12 -13.51 9.21
N ALA A 258 33.98 -12.81 9.94
CA ALA A 258 35.27 -13.25 10.45
C ALA A 258 35.56 -12.50 11.77
N PRO A 259 36.48 -13.00 12.62
CA PRO A 259 36.94 -12.25 13.79
C PRO A 259 37.34 -10.82 13.42
N ASN A 260 36.91 -9.83 14.21
CA ASN A 260 37.02 -8.41 13.87
C ASN A 260 37.68 -7.59 14.98
N ASP A 261 38.84 -8.04 15.42
CA ASP A 261 39.55 -7.44 16.56
C ASP A 261 40.05 -6.02 16.27
N SER A 262 40.23 -5.69 14.99
CA SER A 262 40.61 -4.36 14.51
C SER A 262 39.43 -3.39 14.38
N ASN A 263 38.20 -3.81 14.71
CA ASN A 263 36.97 -3.03 14.51
C ASN A 263 36.83 -2.49 13.07
N SER A 264 37.25 -3.31 12.09
CA SER A 264 37.26 -2.97 10.67
C SER A 264 35.97 -3.36 9.97
N ASP A 265 35.45 -2.45 9.15
CA ASP A 265 34.27 -2.74 8.32
C ASP A 265 34.55 -3.80 7.24
N ALA A 266 35.83 -4.07 6.93
CA ALA A 266 36.24 -5.06 5.93
C ALA A 266 35.95 -6.52 6.35
N ASN A 267 35.87 -6.78 7.66
CA ASN A 267 35.54 -8.09 8.21
C ASN A 267 34.03 -8.31 8.39
N GLN A 268 33.22 -7.32 8.01
CA GLN A 268 31.76 -7.44 8.00
C GLN A 268 31.26 -7.91 6.64
N VAL A 269 30.11 -8.58 6.65
CA VAL A 269 29.34 -8.94 5.46
C VAL A 269 27.91 -8.43 5.61
N ARG A 270 27.28 -8.12 4.49
CA ARG A 270 25.86 -7.79 4.47
C ARG A 270 25.02 -9.03 4.78
N ALA A 271 24.20 -8.94 5.82
CA ALA A 271 23.21 -9.94 6.18
C ALA A 271 21.85 -9.64 5.53
N MET A 272 21.50 -8.37 5.36
CA MET A 272 20.23 -7.94 4.76
C MET A 272 20.33 -6.53 4.18
N ARG A 273 19.58 -6.23 3.13
CA ARG A 273 19.37 -4.90 2.53
C ARG A 273 17.90 -4.64 2.31
N ILE A 274 17.45 -3.44 2.64
CA ILE A 274 16.25 -2.82 2.08
C ILE A 274 16.72 -1.77 1.07
N THR A 275 16.24 -1.82 -0.17
CA THR A 275 16.69 -0.94 -1.26
C THR A 275 15.52 -0.17 -1.87
N HIS A 276 15.84 0.76 -2.76
CA HIS A 276 14.89 1.56 -3.54
C HIS A 276 13.69 0.75 -4.06
N GLY A 277 12.48 1.28 -3.86
CA GLY A 277 11.22 0.63 -4.28
C GLY A 277 10.70 -0.44 -3.30
N GLY A 278 11.30 -0.56 -2.11
CA GLY A 278 10.84 -1.48 -1.05
C GLY A 278 11.30 -2.94 -1.23
N ARG A 279 12.34 -3.18 -2.05
CA ARG A 279 12.87 -4.54 -2.24
C ARG A 279 13.75 -4.96 -1.06
N LEU A 280 13.70 -6.25 -0.73
CA LEU A 280 14.40 -6.88 0.36
C LEU A 280 15.38 -7.93 -0.17
N LEU A 281 16.66 -7.79 0.16
CA LEU A 281 17.69 -8.77 -0.14
C LEU A 281 18.21 -9.37 1.17
N VAL A 282 18.24 -10.70 1.27
CA VAL A 282 18.80 -11.43 2.40
C VAL A 282 20.09 -12.12 1.96
N GLY A 283 21.18 -11.81 2.66
CA GLY A 283 22.54 -12.24 2.35
C GLY A 283 23.30 -11.27 1.44
N ASN A 284 24.53 -11.67 1.09
CA ASN A 284 25.46 -10.86 0.32
C ASN A 284 25.34 -11.12 -1.19
N ARG A 285 24.29 -10.58 -1.81
CA ARG A 285 24.03 -10.67 -3.25
C ARG A 285 23.63 -9.32 -3.84
N ASP A 286 24.07 -9.03 -5.07
CA ASP A 286 23.70 -7.81 -5.79
C ASP A 286 22.20 -7.76 -6.14
N ASP A 287 21.63 -6.56 -6.06
CA ASP A 287 20.24 -6.28 -6.43
C ASP A 287 20.04 -6.44 -7.94
N ASP A 288 19.08 -7.29 -8.35
CA ASP A 288 18.75 -7.51 -9.77
C ASP A 288 17.88 -6.39 -10.36
N GLY A 289 17.41 -5.45 -9.53
CA GLY A 289 16.58 -4.33 -9.93
C GLY A 289 15.10 -4.67 -10.16
N THR A 290 14.71 -5.93 -10.04
CA THR A 290 13.37 -6.44 -10.39
C THR A 290 12.65 -7.17 -9.25
N SER A 291 13.37 -7.96 -8.44
CA SER A 291 12.79 -8.90 -7.49
C SER A 291 12.55 -8.25 -6.13
N VAL A 292 11.30 -8.23 -5.65
CA VAL A 292 10.93 -7.63 -4.35
C VAL A 292 11.53 -8.37 -3.16
N PHE A 293 11.76 -9.69 -3.28
CA PHE A 293 12.45 -10.48 -2.26
C PHE A 293 13.50 -11.37 -2.91
N GLN A 294 14.76 -11.17 -2.54
CA GLN A 294 15.90 -11.98 -3.00
C GLN A 294 16.60 -12.64 -1.83
N VAL A 295 16.93 -13.91 -1.94
CA VAL A 295 17.72 -14.65 -0.94
C VAL A 295 18.96 -15.20 -1.61
N ALA A 296 20.15 -14.85 -1.10
CA ALA A 296 21.42 -15.26 -1.67
C ALA A 296 21.76 -16.75 -1.43
N GLY A 297 21.05 -17.42 -0.52
CA GLY A 297 21.25 -18.82 -0.14
C GLY A 297 19.94 -19.61 -0.02
N ASN A 298 20.00 -20.78 0.62
CA ASN A 298 18.84 -21.66 0.80
C ASN A 298 17.81 -21.05 1.77
N GLY A 299 16.52 -21.15 1.44
CA GLY A 299 15.40 -20.80 2.31
C GLY A 299 14.68 -22.04 2.85
N THR A 300 14.27 -22.02 4.11
CA THR A 300 13.45 -23.06 4.76
C THR A 300 12.16 -22.43 5.27
N PHE A 301 11.00 -22.98 4.90
CA PHE A 301 9.68 -22.47 5.26
C PHE A 301 8.89 -23.54 6.01
N SER A 302 8.27 -23.19 7.14
CA SER A 302 7.50 -24.13 7.99
C SER A 302 6.03 -24.29 7.57
N GLY A 303 5.52 -23.37 6.73
CA GLY A 303 4.18 -23.42 6.16
C GLY A 303 4.19 -23.67 4.65
N GLY A 304 3.00 -23.71 4.03
CA GLY A 304 2.85 -23.80 2.58
C GLY A 304 3.36 -22.53 1.87
N ILE A 305 3.86 -22.70 0.64
CA ILE A 305 4.26 -21.60 -0.25
C ILE A 305 3.21 -21.51 -1.37
N THR A 306 2.62 -20.34 -1.59
CA THR A 306 1.67 -20.07 -2.68
C THR A 306 2.17 -18.92 -3.52
N SER A 307 2.25 -19.13 -4.84
CA SER A 307 2.56 -18.08 -5.84
C SER A 307 1.33 -17.83 -6.71
N SER A 308 1.01 -16.56 -6.97
CA SER A 308 -0.04 -16.17 -7.93
C SER A 308 0.48 -16.04 -9.37
N GLY A 309 1.80 -16.10 -9.56
CA GLY A 309 2.48 -16.02 -10.86
C GLY A 309 3.24 -17.30 -11.22
N LEU A 310 3.67 -17.41 -12.48
CA LEU A 310 4.45 -18.54 -12.98
C LEU A 310 5.96 -18.38 -12.69
N ASP A 311 6.65 -19.48 -12.46
CA ASP A 311 8.11 -19.50 -12.31
C ASP A 311 8.81 -19.24 -13.65
N ALA A 312 9.30 -18.01 -13.86
CA ALA A 312 10.02 -17.62 -15.07
C ALA A 312 11.42 -18.27 -15.09
N GLY A 313 11.66 -19.20 -16.02
CA GLY A 313 12.94 -19.91 -16.17
C GLY A 313 12.91 -21.40 -15.75
N GLY A 314 11.77 -21.88 -15.25
CA GLY A 314 11.57 -23.27 -14.85
C GLY A 314 11.99 -23.54 -13.41
N ALA A 315 11.14 -24.29 -12.69
CA ALA A 315 11.40 -24.73 -11.32
C ALA A 315 11.73 -26.23 -11.29
N ASN A 316 12.69 -26.61 -10.44
CA ASN A 316 12.86 -28.00 -10.06
C ASN A 316 12.12 -28.21 -8.73
N ILE A 317 11.12 -29.07 -8.72
CA ILE A 317 10.30 -29.34 -7.53
C ILE A 317 10.64 -30.74 -7.02
N ARG A 318 10.91 -30.87 -5.72
CA ARG A 318 11.08 -32.16 -5.05
C ARG A 318 9.99 -32.35 -4.00
N LEU A 319 9.19 -33.40 -4.17
CA LEU A 319 8.14 -33.81 -3.25
C LEU A 319 8.68 -34.94 -2.36
N ARG A 320 8.92 -34.66 -1.07
CA ARG A 320 9.59 -35.59 -0.16
C ARG A 320 8.61 -36.39 0.69
N ASN A 321 8.68 -37.72 0.62
CA ASN A 321 7.90 -38.63 1.47
C ASN A 321 8.52 -40.04 1.51
N GLY A 322 9.77 -40.17 1.94
CA GLY A 322 10.51 -41.46 2.03
C GLY A 322 11.20 -41.87 0.72
N ARG A 323 10.47 -41.87 -0.41
CA ARG A 323 11.04 -41.85 -1.76
C ARG A 323 10.53 -40.61 -2.46
N ASP A 324 11.46 -39.76 -2.92
CA ASP A 324 11.09 -38.44 -3.39
C ASP A 324 10.70 -38.48 -4.86
N VAL A 325 9.71 -37.66 -5.23
CA VAL A 325 9.37 -37.39 -6.63
C VAL A 325 10.01 -36.07 -7.02
N LEU A 326 10.76 -36.07 -8.12
CA LEU A 326 11.41 -34.88 -8.66
C LEU A 326 10.78 -34.51 -9.99
N LEU A 327 10.32 -33.27 -10.12
CA LEU A 327 9.97 -32.64 -11.38
C LEU A 327 11.20 -31.85 -11.83
N ARG A 328 11.88 -32.32 -12.88
CA ARG A 328 13.17 -31.77 -13.32
C ARG A 328 13.13 -31.37 -14.78
N ASN A 329 13.52 -30.14 -15.07
CA ASN A 329 13.84 -29.70 -16.43
C ASN A 329 15.36 -29.50 -16.55
N ASP A 330 16.01 -30.20 -17.46
CA ASP A 330 17.47 -30.08 -17.69
C ASP A 330 17.84 -29.24 -18.92
N GLY A 331 16.85 -28.61 -19.57
CA GLY A 331 17.01 -27.80 -20.78
C GLY A 331 16.78 -28.59 -22.08
N SER A 332 16.82 -29.93 -22.04
CA SER A 332 16.51 -30.79 -23.20
C SER A 332 15.24 -31.61 -22.97
N ASN A 333 15.02 -32.08 -21.75
CA ASN A 333 13.84 -32.83 -21.38
C ASN A 333 13.32 -32.41 -19.99
N PHE A 334 12.01 -32.50 -19.83
CA PHE A 334 11.32 -32.48 -18.55
C PHE A 334 11.09 -33.92 -18.09
N TYR A 335 11.40 -34.22 -16.83
CA TYR A 335 11.28 -35.55 -16.26
C TYR A 335 10.44 -35.54 -14.99
N LEU A 336 9.70 -36.62 -14.79
CA LEU A 336 9.29 -37.09 -13.47
C LEU A 336 10.26 -38.20 -13.05
N LEU A 337 11.09 -37.92 -12.03
CA LEU A 337 12.12 -38.82 -11.53
C LEU A 337 11.82 -39.27 -10.10
N LEU A 338 12.49 -40.35 -9.68
CA LEU A 338 12.37 -40.94 -8.34
C LEU A 338 13.74 -41.06 -7.68
N THR A 339 13.80 -40.96 -6.35
CA THR A 339 15.02 -41.26 -5.57
C THR A 339 14.95 -42.63 -4.90
N ASN A 340 16.10 -43.11 -4.43
CA ASN A 340 16.18 -44.33 -3.61
C ASN A 340 15.94 -44.07 -2.11
N ASN A 341 16.23 -42.86 -1.64
CA ASN A 341 16.09 -42.38 -0.26
C ASN A 341 15.61 -40.92 -0.23
N SER A 342 15.18 -40.43 0.94
CA SER A 342 14.72 -39.05 1.13
C SER A 342 15.74 -38.21 1.89
N ASP A 343 16.94 -38.04 1.33
CA ASP A 343 17.95 -37.12 1.89
C ASP A 343 17.96 -35.80 1.10
N PRO A 344 18.26 -34.64 1.74
CA PRO A 344 18.29 -33.34 1.05
C PRO A 344 19.21 -33.30 -0.19
N GLY A 345 20.28 -34.12 -0.19
CA GLY A 345 21.23 -34.27 -1.30
C GLY A 345 21.05 -35.53 -2.15
N ALA A 346 19.99 -36.33 -1.94
CA ALA A 346 19.78 -37.57 -2.68
C ALA A 346 19.66 -37.31 -4.19
N SER A 347 20.36 -38.12 -5.01
CA SER A 347 20.22 -38.09 -6.47
C SER A 347 19.05 -38.96 -6.94
N TRP A 348 18.56 -38.73 -8.15
CA TRP A 348 17.56 -39.60 -8.78
C TRP A 348 18.16 -40.97 -9.14
N ASN A 349 17.32 -41.99 -9.23
CA ASN A 349 17.71 -43.33 -9.64
C ASN A 349 17.59 -43.53 -11.16
N GLY A 350 17.71 -44.79 -11.61
CA GLY A 350 17.67 -45.15 -13.02
C GLY A 350 16.30 -45.04 -13.69
N PHE A 351 15.19 -45.03 -12.94
CA PHE A 351 13.86 -45.09 -13.52
C PHE A 351 13.49 -43.82 -14.29
N ARG A 352 12.74 -43.97 -15.38
CA ARG A 352 12.23 -42.86 -16.19
C ARG A 352 10.71 -42.97 -16.41
N PRO A 353 9.88 -42.83 -15.36
CA PRO A 353 8.43 -42.98 -15.48
C PRO A 353 7.81 -42.08 -16.55
N LEU A 354 8.22 -40.82 -16.64
CA LEU A 354 7.75 -39.88 -17.65
C LEU A 354 8.88 -38.92 -18.06
N THR A 355 9.10 -38.82 -19.37
CA THR A 355 9.99 -37.87 -20.02
C THR A 355 9.18 -37.05 -21.03
N VAL A 356 9.42 -35.75 -21.11
CA VAL A 356 8.91 -34.89 -22.18
C VAL A 356 10.08 -34.17 -22.81
N ASN A 357 10.32 -34.36 -24.10
CA ASN A 357 11.32 -33.57 -24.79
C ASN A 357 10.85 -32.12 -24.94
N VAL A 358 11.58 -31.15 -24.40
CA VAL A 358 11.10 -29.75 -24.33
C VAL A 358 11.17 -29.03 -25.68
N VAL A 359 11.88 -29.58 -26.65
CA VAL A 359 11.96 -29.03 -28.02
C VAL A 359 10.86 -29.62 -28.91
N THR A 360 10.62 -30.93 -28.85
CA THR A 360 9.65 -31.60 -29.74
C THR A 360 8.27 -31.82 -29.12
N GLY A 361 8.15 -31.70 -27.79
CA GLY A 361 6.92 -31.99 -27.05
C GLY A 361 6.59 -33.48 -26.95
N ALA A 362 7.46 -34.37 -27.45
CA ALA A 362 7.24 -35.81 -27.43
C ALA A 362 7.27 -36.33 -25.99
N VAL A 363 6.24 -37.09 -25.62
CA VAL A 363 6.13 -37.74 -24.30
C VAL A 363 6.59 -39.20 -24.42
N MET A 364 7.52 -39.59 -23.57
CA MET A 364 7.94 -40.97 -23.39
C MET A 364 7.50 -41.43 -22.01
N LEU A 365 6.83 -42.58 -21.96
CA LEU A 365 6.38 -43.21 -20.73
C LEU A 365 7.24 -44.44 -20.51
N ASP A 366 7.89 -44.48 -19.35
CA ASP A 366 8.80 -45.55 -18.98
C ASP A 366 9.90 -45.83 -20.03
N ASP A 367 10.80 -44.86 -20.23
CA ASP A 367 11.99 -45.06 -21.09
C ASP A 367 12.89 -46.23 -20.63
N THR A 368 12.65 -46.75 -19.42
CA THR A 368 13.38 -47.85 -18.81
C THR A 368 12.77 -49.24 -19.01
N GLY A 369 11.55 -49.35 -19.53
CA GLY A 369 10.90 -50.63 -19.81
C GLY A 369 10.33 -51.39 -18.59
N ALA A 370 10.04 -50.72 -17.48
CA ALA A 370 9.29 -51.25 -16.33
C ALA A 370 7.79 -51.53 -16.60
N GLY A 371 7.20 -50.96 -17.65
CA GLY A 371 5.80 -51.08 -18.06
C GLY A 371 4.95 -49.81 -17.82
N THR A 372 3.95 -49.61 -18.68
CA THR A 372 2.92 -48.55 -18.55
C THR A 372 1.52 -49.18 -18.59
N TYR A 373 0.66 -48.82 -17.63
CA TYR A 373 -0.74 -49.28 -17.56
C TYR A 373 -1.70 -48.12 -17.83
N VAL A 374 -2.68 -48.32 -18.73
CA VAL A 374 -3.77 -47.37 -19.00
C VAL A 374 -5.09 -48.02 -18.56
N GLY A 375 -5.69 -47.51 -17.49
CA GLY A 375 -6.90 -48.11 -16.88
C GLY A 375 -8.20 -47.92 -17.68
N GLY A 376 -8.16 -47.14 -18.78
CA GLY A 376 -9.30 -46.86 -19.65
C GLY A 376 -8.96 -47.02 -21.14
N GLN A 377 -9.87 -46.59 -22.02
CA GLN A 377 -9.65 -46.65 -23.47
C GLN A 377 -8.47 -45.75 -23.91
N LEU A 378 -7.52 -46.30 -24.68
CA LEU A 378 -6.44 -45.55 -25.33
C LEU A 378 -6.86 -45.16 -26.76
N ALA A 379 -7.15 -43.87 -26.99
CA ALA A 379 -7.46 -43.33 -28.31
C ALA A 379 -6.20 -42.71 -28.96
N VAL A 380 -5.78 -43.22 -30.12
CA VAL A 380 -4.61 -42.74 -30.87
C VAL A 380 -5.07 -42.05 -32.15
N LYS A 381 -4.74 -40.76 -32.31
CA LYS A 381 -5.12 -39.99 -33.51
C LYS A 381 -4.26 -40.33 -34.73
N GLY A 382 -3.01 -40.74 -34.49
CA GLY A 382 -2.08 -41.22 -35.51
C GLY A 382 -2.00 -42.74 -35.55
N MET A 383 -0.86 -43.26 -35.98
CA MET A 383 -0.58 -44.70 -36.01
C MET A 383 -0.10 -45.20 -34.64
N LEU A 384 -0.62 -46.36 -34.20
CA LEU A 384 -0.06 -47.08 -33.06
C LEU A 384 1.03 -48.04 -33.56
N ASN A 385 2.29 -47.69 -33.32
CA ASN A 385 3.42 -48.57 -33.60
C ASN A 385 3.67 -49.49 -32.41
N VAL A 386 3.40 -50.79 -32.58
CA VAL A 386 3.73 -51.83 -31.59
C VAL A 386 4.98 -52.56 -32.06
N SER A 387 6.11 -52.35 -31.38
CA SER A 387 7.40 -52.97 -31.73
C SER A 387 8.12 -53.44 -30.47
N ASN A 388 8.85 -54.55 -30.58
CA ASN A 388 9.70 -55.08 -29.51
C ASN A 388 11.17 -55.19 -30.00
N GLY A 389 11.63 -54.14 -30.68
CA GLY A 389 12.93 -54.15 -31.37
C GLY A 389 13.03 -55.29 -32.39
N PRO A 390 14.10 -56.10 -32.39
CA PRO A 390 14.24 -57.25 -33.29
C PRO A 390 13.39 -58.47 -32.89
N ASN A 391 12.78 -58.46 -31.70
CA ASN A 391 11.96 -59.55 -31.21
C ASN A 391 10.52 -59.42 -31.72
N GLU A 392 9.75 -60.50 -31.59
CA GLU A 392 8.33 -60.51 -31.94
C GLU A 392 7.56 -59.43 -31.16
N ALA A 393 6.82 -58.60 -31.91
CA ALA A 393 5.87 -57.66 -31.34
C ALA A 393 4.52 -58.35 -31.18
N ARG A 394 3.85 -58.14 -30.03
CA ARG A 394 2.56 -58.76 -29.72
C ARG A 394 1.53 -57.71 -29.33
N MET A 395 0.31 -57.85 -29.85
CA MET A 395 -0.86 -57.08 -29.45
C MET A 395 -1.97 -58.04 -29.03
N LEU A 396 -2.22 -58.14 -27.72
CA LEU A 396 -3.32 -58.97 -27.20
C LEU A 396 -4.64 -58.22 -27.39
N LEU A 397 -5.63 -58.88 -28.01
CA LEU A 397 -6.96 -58.31 -28.24
C LEU A 397 -8.04 -59.29 -27.74
N GLY A 398 -8.77 -58.89 -26.70
CA GLY A 398 -9.85 -59.68 -26.10
C GLY A 398 -9.41 -60.61 -24.94
N PRO A 399 -10.38 -61.24 -24.24
CA PRO A 399 -10.12 -62.00 -23.01
C PRO A 399 -9.51 -63.40 -23.24
N SER A 400 -9.47 -63.88 -24.49
CA SER A 400 -9.04 -65.23 -24.83
C SER A 400 -7.52 -65.45 -24.77
N GLY A 401 -6.73 -64.37 -24.60
CA GLY A 401 -5.26 -64.44 -24.60
C GLY A 401 -4.62 -64.60 -25.99
N GLY A 402 -5.43 -64.52 -27.06
CA GLY A 402 -4.92 -64.46 -28.42
C GLY A 402 -4.27 -63.13 -28.73
N TYR A 403 -3.25 -63.14 -29.59
CA TYR A 403 -2.53 -61.93 -29.97
C TYR A 403 -2.27 -61.88 -31.46
N PHE A 404 -2.32 -60.65 -31.97
CA PHE A 404 -1.67 -60.33 -33.25
C PHE A 404 -0.16 -60.26 -33.02
N PHE A 405 0.59 -60.83 -33.95
CA PHE A 405 2.04 -60.86 -33.89
C PHE A 405 2.67 -60.39 -35.20
N GLY A 406 3.88 -59.85 -35.06
CA GLY A 406 4.74 -59.49 -36.19
C GLY A 406 6.18 -59.88 -35.89
N THR A 407 6.81 -60.57 -36.85
CA THR A 407 8.24 -60.91 -36.86
C THR A 407 8.86 -60.42 -38.17
N ALA A 408 10.16 -60.62 -38.35
CA ALA A 408 10.80 -60.35 -39.64
C ALA A 408 10.31 -61.27 -40.79
N ASN A 409 9.67 -62.41 -40.48
CA ASN A 409 9.34 -63.45 -41.46
C ASN A 409 7.83 -63.61 -41.74
N ALA A 410 6.99 -63.26 -40.78
CA ALA A 410 5.53 -63.39 -40.90
C ALA A 410 4.80 -62.44 -39.95
N ALA A 411 3.54 -62.14 -40.27
CA ALA A 411 2.60 -61.46 -39.38
C ALA A 411 1.23 -62.13 -39.44
N GLY A 412 0.52 -62.16 -38.30
CA GLY A 412 -0.72 -62.91 -38.19
C GLY A 412 -1.39 -62.82 -36.83
N PHE A 413 -2.35 -63.70 -36.59
CA PHE A 413 -2.97 -63.92 -35.30
C PHE A 413 -2.66 -65.34 -34.82
N TYR A 414 -2.32 -65.46 -33.54
CA TYR A 414 -2.09 -66.74 -32.90
C TYR A 414 -2.85 -66.81 -31.57
N LEU A 415 -3.55 -67.93 -31.35
CA LEU A 415 -4.24 -68.25 -30.11
C LEU A 415 -3.58 -69.47 -29.45
N PRO A 416 -2.72 -69.28 -28.43
CA PRO A 416 -1.98 -70.36 -27.80
C PRO A 416 -2.85 -71.49 -27.22
N SER A 417 -4.05 -71.14 -26.72
CA SER A 417 -4.94 -72.10 -26.05
C SER A 417 -5.55 -73.16 -26.97
N THR A 418 -5.59 -72.92 -28.28
CA THR A 418 -6.18 -73.85 -29.27
C THR A 418 -5.23 -74.21 -30.40
N GLY A 419 -4.09 -73.53 -30.50
CA GLY A 419 -3.19 -73.63 -31.65
C GLY A 419 -3.77 -73.00 -32.93
N ALA A 420 -4.96 -72.39 -32.86
CA ALA A 420 -5.56 -71.69 -33.99
C ALA A 420 -4.65 -70.53 -34.41
N MET A 421 -4.33 -70.50 -35.70
CA MET A 421 -3.40 -69.54 -36.26
C MET A 421 -3.84 -69.21 -37.67
N PHE A 422 -3.75 -67.93 -38.02
CA PHE A 422 -3.54 -67.54 -39.41
C PHE A 422 -2.35 -66.58 -39.48
N ALA A 423 -1.47 -66.76 -40.45
CA ALA A 423 -0.31 -65.90 -40.62
C ALA A 423 -0.01 -65.74 -42.10
N PHE A 424 0.29 -64.53 -42.53
CA PHE A 424 0.84 -64.29 -43.85
C PHE A 424 2.37 -64.44 -43.76
N ASP A 425 2.89 -65.45 -44.43
CA ASP A 425 4.32 -65.70 -44.53
C ASP A 425 4.90 -64.81 -45.64
N PHE A 426 5.83 -63.93 -45.28
CA PHE A 426 6.36 -62.93 -46.21
C PHE A 426 7.22 -63.53 -47.32
N ALA A 427 7.90 -64.65 -47.06
CA ALA A 427 8.73 -65.34 -48.04
C ALA A 427 7.88 -66.13 -49.03
N LYS A 428 6.89 -66.87 -48.52
CA LYS A 428 5.98 -67.69 -49.34
C LYS A 428 4.91 -66.86 -50.06
N LYS A 429 4.64 -65.64 -49.59
CA LYS A 429 3.57 -64.76 -50.07
C LYS A 429 2.19 -65.44 -50.02
N ASN A 430 1.97 -66.31 -49.02
CA ASN A 430 0.73 -67.06 -48.86
C ASN A 430 0.24 -67.03 -47.41
N LEU A 431 -1.08 -67.23 -47.24
CA LEU A 431 -1.70 -67.38 -45.94
C LEU A 431 -1.50 -68.82 -45.44
N LEU A 432 -0.95 -68.94 -44.24
CA LEU A 432 -0.91 -70.18 -43.47
C LEU A 432 -2.10 -70.20 -42.52
N VAL A 433 -2.84 -71.30 -42.47
CA VAL A 433 -3.87 -71.57 -41.45
C VAL A 433 -3.46 -72.82 -40.70
N VAL A 434 -3.18 -72.67 -39.40
CA VAL A 434 -2.66 -73.75 -38.53
C VAL A 434 -1.42 -74.44 -39.14
N GLY A 435 -0.49 -73.64 -39.67
CA GLY A 435 0.77 -74.11 -40.26
C GLY A 435 0.65 -74.68 -41.67
N ASN A 436 -0.57 -74.86 -42.19
CA ASN A 436 -0.81 -75.38 -43.53
C ASN A 436 -1.06 -74.24 -44.51
N GLU A 437 -0.57 -74.39 -45.73
CA GLU A 437 -0.81 -73.45 -46.80
C GLU A 437 -2.27 -73.51 -47.23
N VAL A 438 -2.95 -72.36 -47.23
CA VAL A 438 -4.29 -72.27 -47.79
C VAL A 438 -4.20 -72.43 -49.30
N TRP A 439 -5.04 -73.33 -49.84
CA TRP A 439 -5.13 -73.49 -51.28
C TRP A 439 -5.92 -72.34 -51.92
N ASN A 440 -5.33 -71.75 -52.94
CA ASN A 440 -5.90 -70.70 -53.77
C ASN A 440 -5.65 -71.05 -55.24
N ALA A 441 -6.27 -70.30 -56.16
CA ALA A 441 -6.14 -70.55 -57.59
C ALA A 441 -4.68 -70.52 -58.09
N GLY A 442 -3.77 -69.89 -57.35
CA GLY A 442 -2.34 -69.87 -57.64
C GLY A 442 -1.55 -71.10 -57.20
N ASN A 443 -2.05 -71.99 -56.33
CA ASN A 443 -1.29 -73.13 -55.77
C ASN A 443 -2.00 -74.52 -55.78
N LEU A 444 -3.18 -74.68 -56.38
CA LEU A 444 -3.85 -75.99 -56.54
C LEU A 444 -3.49 -76.67 -57.90
N PRO A 445 -3.11 -77.96 -57.94
CA PRO A 445 -2.78 -78.64 -59.21
C PRO A 445 -4.04 -78.91 -60.06
N LYS A 446 -3.89 -78.77 -61.38
CA LYS A 446 -5.00 -78.62 -62.34
C LYS A 446 -5.98 -79.79 -62.63
N PRO A 447 -5.97 -81.00 -62.01
CA PRO A 447 -7.06 -81.97 -62.22
C PRO A 447 -8.11 -82.07 -61.08
N ALA A 448 -7.84 -81.64 -59.86
CA ALA A 448 -8.76 -81.89 -58.73
C ALA A 448 -9.98 -80.95 -58.68
N GLN A 449 -9.98 -79.86 -59.46
CA GLN A 449 -10.96 -78.80 -59.33
C GLN A 449 -12.25 -78.99 -60.15
N THR A 450 -12.36 -80.01 -61.03
CA THR A 450 -13.47 -80.04 -62.01
C THR A 450 -14.04 -81.42 -62.43
N THR A 451 -13.61 -82.59 -61.91
CA THR A 451 -13.86 -83.87 -62.63
C THR A 451 -14.14 -85.15 -61.81
N GLY A 452 -14.29 -85.10 -60.48
CA GLY A 452 -14.32 -86.33 -59.66
C GLY A 452 -12.91 -86.86 -59.36
N PHE A 453 -12.80 -87.81 -58.41
CA PHE A 453 -11.52 -88.26 -57.88
C PHE A 453 -11.01 -89.51 -58.59
N THR A 454 -9.70 -89.57 -58.78
CA THR A 454 -9.00 -90.75 -59.31
C THR A 454 -8.48 -91.58 -58.15
N MET A 455 -8.81 -92.88 -58.14
CA MET A 455 -8.17 -93.89 -57.30
C MET A 455 -7.32 -94.78 -58.21
N SER A 456 -6.15 -95.20 -57.72
CA SER A 456 -5.11 -95.82 -58.55
C SER A 456 -5.31 -97.32 -58.88
N GLY A 457 -6.55 -97.85 -58.90
CA GLY A 457 -6.85 -99.28 -59.10
C GLY A 457 -8.06 -99.56 -60.01
N GLN A 458 -8.24 -100.83 -60.44
CA GLN A 458 -9.39 -101.28 -61.25
C GLN A 458 -10.71 -101.27 -60.46
N ILE A 459 -11.84 -101.08 -61.16
CA ILE A 459 -13.19 -101.27 -60.62
C ILE A 459 -13.72 -102.59 -61.18
N LEU A 460 -13.72 -103.66 -60.37
CA LEU A 460 -14.22 -104.99 -60.73
C LEU A 460 -15.67 -105.16 -60.26
N ALA A 461 -16.58 -105.51 -61.16
CA ALA A 461 -18.00 -105.76 -60.86
C ALA A 461 -18.41 -107.18 -61.29
N ALA A 462 -19.27 -107.84 -60.53
CA ALA A 462 -19.71 -109.22 -60.78
C ALA A 462 -20.73 -109.32 -61.95
N GLU A 463 -20.92 -110.52 -62.51
CA GLU A 463 -22.02 -110.75 -63.47
C GLU A 463 -23.36 -110.35 -62.85
N GLY A 464 -24.16 -109.63 -63.61
CA GLY A 464 -25.44 -109.09 -63.17
C GLY A 464 -26.57 -109.51 -64.09
N SER A 465 -27.79 -109.21 -63.71
CA SER A 465 -28.96 -109.40 -64.58
C SER A 465 -29.66 -108.07 -64.80
N VAL A 466 -30.65 -108.06 -65.69
CA VAL A 466 -31.47 -106.88 -65.94
C VAL A 466 -32.11 -106.35 -64.66
N ASP A 467 -32.50 -107.22 -63.73
CA ASP A 467 -33.12 -106.79 -62.47
C ASP A 467 -32.11 -106.45 -61.37
N LYS A 468 -30.82 -106.80 -61.56
CA LYS A 468 -29.73 -106.64 -60.57
C LYS A 468 -28.39 -106.35 -61.26
N PRO A 469 -28.07 -105.08 -61.56
CA PRO A 469 -26.82 -104.72 -62.24
C PRO A 469 -25.59 -104.82 -61.34
N GLY A 470 -24.42 -105.02 -61.95
CA GLY A 470 -23.13 -105.12 -61.25
C GLY A 470 -22.60 -103.77 -60.74
N ILE A 471 -23.00 -102.66 -61.39
CA ILE A 471 -22.78 -101.29 -60.92
C ILE A 471 -24.11 -100.54 -60.98
N SER A 472 -24.70 -100.24 -59.82
CA SER A 472 -25.95 -99.48 -59.69
C SER A 472 -25.67 -98.00 -59.42
N PHE A 473 -26.56 -97.13 -59.89
CA PHE A 473 -26.49 -95.71 -59.57
C PHE A 473 -27.24 -95.39 -58.27
N VAL A 474 -26.80 -94.35 -57.57
CA VAL A 474 -27.37 -93.97 -56.27
C VAL A 474 -28.78 -93.41 -56.47
N ASN A 475 -29.75 -93.90 -55.68
CA ASN A 475 -31.14 -93.42 -55.57
C ASN A 475 -32.19 -93.88 -56.62
N ASP A 476 -32.08 -95.06 -57.22
CA ASP A 476 -33.20 -95.68 -57.98
C ASP A 476 -33.51 -97.09 -57.45
N GLY A 477 -34.78 -97.41 -57.22
CA GLY A 477 -35.21 -98.59 -56.44
C GLY A 477 -35.73 -99.76 -57.30
N ALA A 478 -35.64 -100.97 -56.73
CA ALA A 478 -35.81 -102.25 -57.41
C ALA A 478 -37.01 -102.38 -58.38
N PRO A 479 -36.80 -102.95 -59.58
CA PRO A 479 -35.51 -103.46 -60.08
C PRO A 479 -34.54 -102.33 -60.47
N ASP A 480 -33.23 -102.47 -60.21
CA ASP A 480 -32.30 -101.31 -60.13
C ASP A 480 -31.74 -100.84 -61.51
N THR A 481 -31.34 -99.56 -61.64
CA THR A 481 -30.68 -98.96 -62.83
C THR A 481 -29.17 -99.01 -62.71
N GLY A 482 -28.54 -99.47 -63.77
CA GLY A 482 -27.11 -99.61 -63.79
C GLY A 482 -26.58 -100.39 -64.96
N PHE A 483 -25.34 -100.83 -64.80
CA PHE A 483 -24.60 -101.55 -65.81
C PHE A 483 -24.44 -103.02 -65.43
N PHE A 484 -24.69 -103.93 -66.37
CA PHE A 484 -24.62 -105.39 -66.13
C PHE A 484 -24.08 -106.16 -67.34
N HIS A 485 -23.56 -107.36 -67.09
CA HIS A 485 -23.19 -108.35 -68.11
C HIS A 485 -23.65 -109.74 -67.67
N ILE A 486 -23.87 -110.65 -68.64
CA ILE A 486 -24.36 -112.03 -68.40
C ILE A 486 -23.48 -113.11 -69.04
N ALA A 487 -22.50 -112.71 -69.85
CA ALA A 487 -21.53 -113.56 -70.52
C ALA A 487 -20.43 -112.66 -71.10
N ASP A 488 -19.28 -113.25 -71.45
CA ASP A 488 -18.16 -112.52 -72.04
C ASP A 488 -18.53 -111.83 -73.36
N GLY A 489 -18.05 -110.60 -73.54
CA GLY A 489 -18.27 -109.81 -74.75
C GLY A 489 -19.65 -109.15 -74.86
N VAL A 490 -20.49 -109.27 -73.84
CA VAL A 490 -21.82 -108.64 -73.78
C VAL A 490 -21.93 -107.73 -72.57
N PHE A 491 -22.24 -106.46 -72.80
CA PHE A 491 -22.46 -105.48 -71.73
C PHE A 491 -23.73 -104.68 -72.03
N ALA A 492 -24.52 -104.42 -71.00
CA ALA A 492 -25.83 -103.81 -71.17
C ALA A 492 -26.16 -102.82 -70.05
N VAL A 493 -27.08 -101.92 -70.40
CA VAL A 493 -27.67 -100.94 -69.48
C VAL A 493 -29.07 -101.42 -69.14
N THR A 494 -29.29 -101.67 -67.85
CA THR A 494 -30.64 -101.82 -67.32
C THR A 494 -31.09 -100.49 -66.74
N ASN A 495 -32.36 -100.18 -66.96
CA ASN A 495 -33.03 -99.05 -66.37
C ASN A 495 -34.36 -99.53 -65.80
N ASN A 496 -34.45 -99.52 -64.47
CA ASN A 496 -35.58 -99.99 -63.70
C ASN A 496 -36.06 -101.42 -64.07
N GLY A 497 -35.13 -102.37 -64.17
CA GLY A 497 -35.41 -103.77 -64.59
C GLY A 497 -35.81 -103.95 -66.04
N ARG A 498 -35.50 -103.00 -66.92
CA ARG A 498 -35.57 -103.19 -68.36
C ARG A 498 -34.24 -102.96 -69.01
N GLU A 499 -33.86 -103.89 -69.88
CA GLU A 499 -32.72 -103.70 -70.75
C GLU A 499 -33.06 -102.66 -71.81
N THR A 500 -32.37 -101.52 -71.76
CA THR A 500 -32.65 -100.39 -72.64
C THR A 500 -31.62 -100.26 -73.75
N MET A 501 -30.38 -100.69 -73.49
CA MET A 501 -29.30 -100.63 -74.45
C MET A 501 -28.35 -101.82 -74.24
N ARG A 502 -28.03 -102.52 -75.32
CA ARG A 502 -27.09 -103.65 -75.32
C ARG A 502 -25.95 -103.40 -76.30
N PHE A 503 -24.75 -103.68 -75.82
CA PHE A 503 -23.52 -103.70 -76.60
C PHE A 503 -23.09 -105.16 -76.76
N LEU A 504 -22.84 -105.55 -78.01
CA LEU A 504 -22.35 -106.89 -78.34
C LEU A 504 -21.08 -106.77 -79.18
N ALA A 505 -20.07 -107.56 -78.81
CA ALA A 505 -18.87 -107.72 -79.60
C ALA A 505 -19.07 -108.73 -80.74
N GLY A 506 -18.63 -108.39 -81.96
CA GLY A 506 -18.71 -109.20 -83.18
C GLY A 506 -17.81 -108.65 -84.29
N GLU A 507 -17.93 -109.11 -85.55
CA GLU A 507 -17.06 -108.63 -86.67
C GLU A 507 -17.16 -107.12 -86.93
N THR A 508 -18.34 -106.54 -86.72
CA THR A 508 -18.50 -105.10 -86.47
C THR A 508 -19.19 -104.93 -85.13
N ASN A 509 -18.74 -103.97 -84.31
CA ASN A 509 -19.37 -103.70 -83.02
C ASN A 509 -20.75 -103.08 -83.24
N ARG A 510 -21.76 -103.58 -82.51
CA ARG A 510 -23.16 -103.18 -82.70
C ARG A 510 -23.82 -102.72 -81.41
N VAL A 511 -24.77 -101.82 -81.58
CA VAL A 511 -25.52 -101.21 -80.48
C VAL A 511 -27.02 -101.31 -80.76
N LEU A 512 -27.73 -101.99 -79.86
CA LEU A 512 -29.18 -102.12 -79.93
C LEU A 512 -29.83 -101.30 -78.82
N ILE A 513 -30.86 -100.52 -79.16
CA ILE A 513 -31.62 -99.67 -78.24
C ILE A 513 -33.12 -100.04 -78.33
N GLY A 514 -33.69 -100.51 -77.21
CA GLY A 514 -35.12 -100.84 -77.08
C GLY A 514 -35.54 -102.19 -77.70
N PRO A 515 -35.21 -103.31 -77.03
CA PRO A 515 -34.88 -104.65 -77.56
C PRO A 515 -35.47 -105.03 -78.94
N PRO A 516 -34.84 -104.63 -80.05
CA PRO A 516 -35.18 -105.15 -81.37
C PRO A 516 -34.56 -106.54 -81.59
N ALA A 517 -35.10 -107.31 -82.55
CA ALA A 517 -34.41 -108.50 -83.05
C ALA A 517 -33.14 -108.06 -83.81
N ASP A 518 -31.98 -108.60 -83.45
CA ASP A 518 -30.70 -108.21 -84.05
C ASP A 518 -30.65 -108.63 -85.53
N ASP A 519 -30.45 -107.66 -86.43
CA ASP A 519 -30.37 -107.87 -87.89
C ASP A 519 -28.96 -107.64 -88.46
N GLY A 520 -28.01 -107.22 -87.63
CA GLY A 520 -26.63 -106.97 -88.02
C GLY A 520 -26.26 -105.52 -88.34
N SER A 521 -27.17 -104.56 -88.24
CA SER A 521 -26.89 -103.12 -88.44
C SER A 521 -26.08 -102.50 -87.29
N MET A 522 -25.29 -101.45 -87.57
CA MET A 522 -24.38 -100.84 -86.57
C MET A 522 -25.10 -100.10 -85.42
N LEU A 523 -26.24 -99.46 -85.69
CA LEU A 523 -27.10 -98.85 -84.68
C LEU A 523 -28.57 -99.11 -85.00
N GLN A 524 -29.25 -99.84 -84.12
CA GLN A 524 -30.69 -100.15 -84.25
C GLN A 524 -31.48 -99.51 -83.11
N VAL A 525 -32.53 -98.76 -83.46
CA VAL A 525 -33.45 -98.12 -82.51
C VAL A 525 -34.90 -98.49 -82.85
N SER A 526 -35.63 -99.05 -81.88
CA SER A 526 -37.03 -99.41 -82.06
C SER A 526 -37.96 -98.22 -81.72
N GLY A 527 -38.55 -97.53 -82.72
CA GLY A 527 -39.53 -96.44 -82.56
C GLY A 527 -39.19 -95.08 -83.19
N ASN A 528 -40.02 -94.04 -82.97
CA ASN A 528 -39.80 -92.66 -83.44
C ASN A 528 -38.56 -92.02 -82.76
N ALA A 529 -37.59 -91.54 -83.56
CA ALA A 529 -36.35 -90.97 -83.04
C ALA A 529 -36.36 -89.42 -83.07
N VAL A 530 -36.34 -88.80 -81.89
CA VAL A 530 -35.99 -87.37 -81.76
C VAL A 530 -34.48 -87.29 -81.62
N THR A 531 -33.80 -86.85 -82.68
CA THR A 531 -32.36 -86.64 -82.64
C THR A 531 -32.05 -85.27 -82.06
N ARG A 532 -31.65 -85.26 -80.79
CA ARG A 532 -30.99 -84.09 -80.20
C ARG A 532 -29.50 -84.23 -80.42
N GLY A 533 -28.87 -83.21 -80.95
CA GLY A 533 -27.45 -83.26 -81.27
C GLY A 533 -27.16 -82.71 -82.64
N LEU A 534 -25.86 -82.54 -82.85
CA LEU A 534 -25.29 -82.03 -84.07
C LEU A 534 -25.58 -82.95 -85.26
N HIS A 535 -26.60 -82.57 -86.04
CA HIS A 535 -26.80 -83.09 -87.38
C HIS A 535 -25.79 -82.42 -88.33
N ARG A 536 -24.77 -83.17 -88.74
CA ARG A 536 -23.85 -82.75 -89.80
C ARG A 536 -24.38 -83.22 -91.13
N PHE A 537 -24.76 -82.30 -92.00
CA PHE A 537 -25.17 -82.62 -93.36
C PHE A 537 -24.02 -82.37 -94.32
N GLY A 538 -23.56 -83.44 -94.98
CA GLY A 538 -22.60 -83.38 -96.08
C GLY A 538 -21.13 -83.29 -95.68
N ASN A 539 -20.27 -83.59 -96.66
CA ASN A 539 -18.81 -83.67 -96.52
C ASN A 539 -18.18 -82.40 -97.13
N GLY A 540 -18.05 -81.33 -96.34
CA GLY A 540 -17.47 -80.05 -96.74
C GLY A 540 -16.96 -79.22 -95.56
N LYS A 541 -16.06 -78.25 -95.82
CA LYS A 541 -15.30 -77.54 -94.75
C LYS A 541 -16.14 -76.58 -93.89
N THR A 542 -17.30 -76.13 -94.34
CA THR A 542 -18.22 -75.26 -93.57
C THR A 542 -19.50 -76.03 -93.24
N THR A 543 -19.90 -76.08 -91.97
CA THR A 543 -21.04 -76.85 -91.43
C THR A 543 -22.00 -75.94 -90.69
N ALA A 544 -23.29 -76.03 -91.04
CA ALA A 544 -24.41 -75.41 -90.34
C ALA A 544 -25.25 -76.50 -89.65
N TRP A 545 -25.75 -76.21 -88.46
CA TRP A 545 -26.49 -77.17 -87.65
C TRP A 545 -27.52 -76.48 -86.76
N ALA A 546 -28.67 -77.13 -86.61
CA ALA A 546 -29.77 -76.70 -85.77
C ALA A 546 -29.98 -77.76 -84.68
N ASN A 547 -30.14 -77.34 -83.43
CA ASN A 547 -30.33 -78.27 -82.32
C ASN A 547 -31.07 -77.59 -81.17
N SER A 548 -31.55 -78.38 -80.22
CA SER A 548 -32.27 -77.90 -79.04
C SER A 548 -31.90 -78.67 -77.79
N GLY A 549 -31.74 -77.96 -76.67
CA GLY A 549 -31.67 -78.51 -75.33
C GLY A 549 -33.00 -78.44 -74.59
N GLY A 550 -32.98 -78.73 -73.28
CA GLY A 550 -34.18 -78.65 -72.43
C GLY A 550 -34.80 -77.26 -72.32
N ASP A 551 -33.96 -76.23 -72.31
CA ASP A 551 -34.40 -74.84 -72.06
C ASP A 551 -34.20 -73.89 -73.25
N TRP A 552 -33.33 -74.22 -74.22
CA TRP A 552 -32.98 -73.35 -75.35
C TRP A 552 -32.84 -74.10 -76.68
N GLY A 553 -33.42 -73.56 -77.75
CA GLY A 553 -33.10 -73.92 -79.14
C GLY A 553 -31.98 -73.03 -79.69
N TYR A 554 -31.04 -73.59 -80.45
CA TYR A 554 -29.96 -72.82 -81.06
C TYR A 554 -29.67 -73.22 -82.52
N PHE A 555 -29.28 -72.23 -83.32
CA PHE A 555 -28.93 -72.34 -84.74
C PHE A 555 -27.52 -71.78 -84.96
N ARG A 556 -26.56 -72.58 -85.44
CA ARG A 556 -25.14 -72.19 -85.53
C ARG A 556 -24.47 -72.65 -86.82
N SER A 557 -23.46 -71.88 -87.23
CA SER A 557 -22.54 -72.19 -88.34
C SER A 557 -21.09 -71.92 -87.91
N ASN A 558 -20.13 -72.62 -88.53
CA ASN A 558 -18.69 -72.35 -88.39
C ASN A 558 -18.15 -71.35 -89.44
N GLY A 559 -19.03 -70.74 -90.26
CA GLY A 559 -18.76 -69.58 -91.13
C GLY A 559 -19.82 -68.49 -90.94
N HIS A 560 -19.86 -67.47 -91.81
CA HIS A 560 -20.90 -66.43 -91.73
C HIS A 560 -22.31 -67.04 -91.90
N VAL A 561 -23.24 -66.61 -91.05
CA VAL A 561 -24.67 -66.95 -91.14
C VAL A 561 -25.45 -65.65 -91.29
N SER A 562 -26.25 -65.57 -92.34
CA SER A 562 -27.21 -64.48 -92.56
C SER A 562 -28.59 -64.93 -92.11
N VAL A 563 -29.25 -64.13 -91.25
CA VAL A 563 -30.63 -64.36 -90.82
C VAL A 563 -31.35 -63.01 -90.87
N GLY A 564 -32.36 -62.88 -91.72
CA GLY A 564 -33.07 -61.61 -91.95
C GLY A 564 -34.15 -61.74 -93.03
N SER A 565 -34.88 -60.65 -93.28
CA SER A 565 -35.87 -60.52 -94.35
C SER A 565 -35.32 -59.63 -95.46
N GLU A 566 -35.44 -60.04 -96.74
CA GLU A 566 -34.91 -59.29 -97.90
C GLU A 566 -35.84 -58.17 -98.40
N GLY A 567 -37.05 -58.03 -97.85
CA GLY A 567 -38.01 -56.99 -98.24
C GLY A 567 -37.67 -55.61 -97.69
N SER A 568 -37.94 -54.53 -98.44
CA SER A 568 -37.66 -53.14 -98.02
C SER A 568 -38.45 -52.66 -96.79
N THR A 569 -39.57 -53.31 -96.48
CA THR A 569 -40.36 -53.14 -95.25
C THR A 569 -40.24 -54.34 -94.31
N GLY A 570 -39.32 -55.26 -94.60
CA GLY A 570 -39.12 -56.50 -93.87
C GLY A 570 -38.60 -56.24 -92.47
N MET A 571 -39.08 -57.05 -91.51
CA MET A 571 -38.65 -56.97 -90.12
C MET A 571 -38.10 -58.32 -89.67
N LEU A 572 -37.14 -58.31 -88.75
CA LEU A 572 -36.67 -59.51 -88.07
C LEU A 572 -37.13 -59.47 -86.62
N GLN A 573 -38.00 -60.41 -86.24
CA GLN A 573 -38.62 -60.47 -84.93
C GLN A 573 -38.06 -61.62 -84.10
N LEU A 574 -37.73 -61.33 -82.84
CA LEU A 574 -37.44 -62.32 -81.81
C LEU A 574 -38.62 -62.37 -80.84
N LEU A 575 -39.28 -63.52 -80.80
CA LEU A 575 -40.43 -63.79 -79.93
C LEU A 575 -40.00 -64.62 -78.73
N ALA A 576 -40.42 -64.25 -77.53
CA ALA A 576 -40.27 -65.05 -76.31
C ALA A 576 -41.58 -65.01 -75.53
N GLY A 577 -42.13 -66.17 -75.15
CA GLY A 577 -43.40 -66.28 -74.41
C GLY A 577 -44.62 -65.68 -75.16
N ASN A 578 -44.72 -65.86 -76.49
CA ASN A 578 -45.74 -65.26 -77.36
C ASN A 578 -45.74 -63.72 -77.42
N ALA A 579 -44.62 -63.10 -77.03
CA ALA A 579 -44.43 -61.67 -77.00
C ALA A 579 -43.18 -61.26 -77.79
N GLN A 580 -43.23 -60.10 -78.45
CA GLN A 580 -42.07 -59.49 -79.10
C GLN A 580 -41.05 -59.05 -78.04
N ALA A 581 -39.90 -59.72 -78.04
CA ALA A 581 -38.78 -59.42 -77.15
C ALA A 581 -37.79 -58.46 -77.80
N ALA A 582 -37.54 -58.60 -79.10
CA ALA A 582 -36.75 -57.66 -79.90
C ALA A 582 -37.22 -57.62 -81.36
N LEU A 583 -37.01 -56.48 -82.01
CA LEU A 583 -37.38 -56.21 -83.39
C LEU A 583 -36.28 -55.40 -84.07
N LEU A 584 -35.73 -55.89 -85.17
CA LEU A 584 -35.04 -55.02 -86.13
C LEU A 584 -36.08 -54.48 -87.11
N VAL A 585 -36.21 -53.15 -87.13
CA VAL A 585 -37.13 -52.39 -87.98
C VAL A 585 -36.40 -51.83 -89.22
N PRO A 586 -37.13 -51.41 -90.27
CA PRO A 586 -36.50 -50.82 -91.45
C PRO A 586 -35.61 -49.62 -91.12
N GLY A 587 -34.44 -49.51 -91.77
CA GLY A 587 -33.45 -48.47 -91.50
C GLY A 587 -32.32 -48.87 -90.54
N GLY A 588 -32.27 -50.14 -90.11
CA GLY A 588 -31.17 -50.70 -89.32
C GLY A 588 -31.26 -50.46 -87.81
N ARG A 589 -32.39 -49.91 -87.34
CA ARG A 589 -32.67 -49.66 -85.93
C ARG A 589 -33.24 -50.90 -85.25
N MET A 590 -33.00 -51.04 -83.96
CA MET A 590 -33.46 -52.18 -83.15
C MET A 590 -34.29 -51.70 -81.96
N THR A 591 -35.50 -52.24 -81.78
CA THR A 591 -36.29 -52.07 -80.57
C THR A 591 -36.24 -53.34 -79.72
N ILE A 592 -36.16 -53.19 -78.40
CA ILE A 592 -36.07 -54.29 -77.43
C ILE A 592 -37.10 -54.01 -76.34
N GLY A 593 -37.96 -54.97 -76.00
CA GLY A 593 -38.89 -54.81 -74.88
C GLY A 593 -40.13 -53.93 -75.12
N ARG A 594 -40.64 -53.86 -76.36
CA ARG A 594 -41.91 -53.19 -76.74
C ARG A 594 -41.93 -51.65 -76.75
N THR A 595 -40.80 -50.98 -76.99
CA THR A 595 -40.81 -49.55 -77.35
C THR A 595 -41.19 -49.33 -78.80
N GLU A 596 -41.96 -48.27 -79.08
CA GLU A 596 -42.19 -47.77 -80.44
C GLU A 596 -40.89 -47.17 -81.00
N ASP A 597 -40.69 -47.35 -82.31
CA ASP A 597 -39.57 -46.72 -83.01
C ASP A 597 -39.73 -45.20 -83.02
N ASP A 598 -38.76 -44.48 -82.46
CA ASP A 598 -38.75 -43.01 -82.46
C ASP A 598 -38.20 -42.44 -83.77
N GLY A 599 -37.70 -43.31 -84.66
CA GLY A 599 -37.18 -42.95 -85.97
C GLY A 599 -35.74 -42.41 -85.94
N VAL A 600 -35.11 -42.27 -84.77
CA VAL A 600 -33.83 -41.59 -84.59
C VAL A 600 -32.78 -42.51 -83.97
N ASN A 601 -33.10 -43.22 -82.89
CA ASN A 601 -32.11 -43.98 -82.12
C ASN A 601 -31.82 -45.37 -82.72
N ALA A 602 -30.53 -45.72 -82.84
CA ALA A 602 -30.09 -46.99 -83.43
C ALA A 602 -30.50 -48.24 -82.62
N ALA A 603 -30.64 -48.10 -81.29
CA ALA A 603 -31.15 -49.15 -80.41
C ALA A 603 -32.00 -48.52 -79.30
N GLN A 604 -33.23 -48.99 -79.16
CA GLN A 604 -34.20 -48.52 -78.17
C GLN A 604 -34.64 -49.67 -77.28
N VAL A 605 -34.71 -49.43 -75.97
CA VAL A 605 -35.09 -50.46 -75.00
C VAL A 605 -36.25 -49.96 -74.13
N GLY A 606 -37.37 -50.66 -74.22
CA GLY A 606 -38.53 -50.52 -73.33
C GLY A 606 -38.27 -51.21 -72.00
N GLY A 607 -37.60 -50.51 -71.09
CA GLY A 607 -37.31 -50.99 -69.73
C GLY A 607 -35.86 -50.78 -69.31
N SER A 608 -35.50 -51.29 -68.14
CA SER A 608 -34.16 -51.13 -67.56
C SER A 608 -33.11 -51.95 -68.30
N VAL A 609 -32.01 -51.31 -68.71
CA VAL A 609 -30.86 -51.97 -69.33
C VAL A 609 -29.80 -52.28 -68.28
N ARG A 610 -29.33 -53.53 -68.21
CA ARG A 610 -28.17 -53.92 -67.38
C ARG A 610 -26.98 -54.23 -68.31
N ALA A 611 -26.09 -53.26 -68.48
CA ALA A 611 -24.84 -53.44 -69.23
C ALA A 611 -23.68 -53.76 -68.26
N LEU A 612 -22.83 -54.72 -68.62
CA LEU A 612 -21.62 -55.04 -67.84
C LEU A 612 -20.67 -53.83 -67.76
N ASN A 613 -20.51 -53.12 -68.88
CA ASN A 613 -19.89 -51.80 -68.97
C ASN A 613 -20.74 -50.95 -69.93
N TYR A 614 -21.09 -49.72 -69.53
CA TYR A 614 -21.69 -48.74 -70.43
C TYR A 614 -20.58 -47.85 -70.99
N PHE A 615 -20.14 -48.14 -72.22
CA PHE A 615 -19.16 -47.33 -72.94
C PHE A 615 -19.88 -46.35 -73.87
N ILE A 616 -19.57 -45.06 -73.77
CA ILE A 616 -20.00 -44.06 -74.76
C ILE A 616 -19.02 -44.17 -75.93
N ASN A 617 -19.26 -45.13 -76.83
CA ASN A 617 -18.31 -45.47 -77.89
C ASN A 617 -18.46 -44.53 -79.09
N GLY A 618 -17.73 -43.43 -79.02
CA GLY A 618 -17.70 -42.34 -79.97
C GLY A 618 -17.22 -41.08 -79.27
N GLN A 619 -15.97 -41.09 -78.79
CA GLN A 619 -15.33 -39.88 -78.29
C GLN A 619 -13.94 -39.77 -78.89
N GLY A 620 -13.83 -39.01 -79.98
CA GLY A 620 -12.56 -38.40 -80.34
C GLY A 620 -12.08 -37.52 -79.18
N VAL A 621 -10.86 -36.99 -79.28
CA VAL A 621 -10.21 -36.18 -78.23
C VAL A 621 -11.08 -34.99 -77.75
N GLY A 622 -12.14 -34.63 -78.49
CA GLY A 622 -13.04 -33.52 -78.22
C GLY A 622 -14.48 -33.81 -77.77
N ASP A 623 -15.02 -35.05 -77.78
CA ASP A 623 -16.49 -35.24 -77.67
C ASP A 623 -17.00 -35.49 -76.24
N SER A 624 -18.23 -35.06 -75.93
CA SER A 624 -18.91 -35.25 -74.62
C SER A 624 -20.04 -36.28 -74.70
N GLY A 625 -20.39 -36.92 -73.59
CA GLY A 625 -21.50 -37.87 -73.53
C GLY A 625 -22.37 -37.72 -72.28
N LEU A 626 -23.67 -37.98 -72.41
CA LEU A 626 -24.67 -37.85 -71.34
C LEU A 626 -25.25 -39.22 -70.96
N ILE A 627 -25.29 -39.50 -69.66
CA ILE A 627 -26.09 -40.57 -69.07
C ILE A 627 -27.38 -39.92 -68.55
N GLY A 628 -28.47 -40.05 -69.29
CA GLY A 628 -29.79 -39.53 -68.89
C GLY A 628 -30.50 -40.46 -67.92
N ILE A 629 -31.08 -39.92 -66.84
CA ILE A 629 -31.81 -40.69 -65.80
C ILE A 629 -33.33 -40.53 -65.92
N TYR A 630 -33.83 -39.52 -66.67
CA TYR A 630 -35.23 -39.43 -67.13
C TYR A 630 -35.34 -38.51 -68.37
N ASN A 631 -36.17 -38.89 -69.35
CA ASN A 631 -36.22 -38.30 -70.70
C ASN A 631 -37.10 -37.04 -70.78
N GLY A 632 -36.56 -35.97 -71.35
CA GLY A 632 -37.20 -34.67 -71.61
C GLY A 632 -36.16 -33.57 -71.81
N ALA A 633 -36.48 -32.47 -72.50
CA ALA A 633 -35.53 -31.41 -72.89
C ALA A 633 -34.73 -30.79 -71.72
N ASN A 634 -35.18 -30.99 -70.48
CA ASN A 634 -34.59 -30.47 -69.24
C ASN A 634 -34.36 -31.57 -68.17
N GLY A 635 -34.33 -32.85 -68.54
CA GLY A 635 -34.19 -33.97 -67.59
C GLY A 635 -32.84 -34.02 -66.86
N PRO A 636 -32.74 -34.66 -65.67
CA PRO A 636 -31.48 -34.82 -64.98
C PRO A 636 -30.54 -35.75 -65.73
N ASN A 637 -29.28 -35.34 -65.88
CA ASN A 637 -28.24 -36.14 -66.53
C ASN A 637 -26.89 -36.04 -65.80
N ILE A 638 -26.06 -37.06 -66.02
CA ILE A 638 -24.64 -37.05 -65.68
C ILE A 638 -23.86 -36.89 -67.00
N GLY A 639 -23.09 -35.82 -67.12
CA GLY A 639 -22.28 -35.53 -68.31
C GLY A 639 -20.80 -35.83 -68.09
N PHE A 640 -20.17 -36.47 -69.07
CA PHE A 640 -18.72 -36.68 -69.13
C PHE A 640 -18.19 -35.92 -70.36
N TYR A 641 -17.41 -34.86 -70.14
CA TYR A 641 -17.01 -33.94 -71.20
C TYR A 641 -15.59 -34.22 -71.71
N GLY A 642 -15.43 -34.35 -73.02
CA GLY A 642 -14.13 -34.45 -73.68
C GLY A 642 -13.37 -33.12 -73.69
N SER A 643 -12.07 -33.16 -73.96
CA SER A 643 -11.15 -32.02 -73.76
C SER A 643 -11.42 -30.78 -74.62
N ALA A 644 -12.27 -30.86 -75.64
CA ALA A 644 -12.62 -29.75 -76.54
C ALA A 644 -14.11 -29.33 -76.50
N THR A 645 -14.91 -29.88 -75.59
CA THR A 645 -16.33 -29.49 -75.41
C THR A 645 -16.50 -28.39 -74.36
N VAL A 646 -17.66 -27.73 -74.36
CA VAL A 646 -18.05 -26.79 -73.30
C VAL A 646 -18.11 -27.57 -71.97
N GLY A 647 -17.22 -27.26 -71.03
CA GLY A 647 -17.02 -28.05 -69.80
C GLY A 647 -15.87 -29.07 -69.86
N ALA A 648 -14.93 -28.89 -70.80
CA ALA A 648 -13.80 -29.77 -71.09
C ALA A 648 -13.21 -30.52 -69.89
N GLY A 649 -13.16 -31.85 -69.97
CA GLY A 649 -12.57 -32.75 -68.96
C GLY A 649 -13.36 -32.88 -67.66
N ALA A 650 -14.51 -32.22 -67.53
CA ALA A 650 -15.32 -32.27 -66.32
C ALA A 650 -16.30 -33.45 -66.30
N VAL A 651 -16.72 -33.83 -65.10
CA VAL A 651 -17.90 -34.67 -64.85
C VAL A 651 -18.97 -33.79 -64.22
N THR A 652 -20.15 -33.68 -64.83
CA THR A 652 -21.23 -32.80 -64.33
C THR A 652 -22.47 -33.57 -63.92
N PHE A 653 -23.20 -33.02 -62.96
CA PHE A 653 -24.55 -33.40 -62.58
C PHE A 653 -25.49 -32.23 -62.89
N SER A 654 -26.55 -32.47 -63.66
CA SER A 654 -27.52 -31.43 -64.03
C SER A 654 -28.95 -31.82 -63.62
N THR A 655 -29.79 -30.81 -63.36
CA THR A 655 -31.23 -30.97 -63.13
C THR A 655 -31.99 -29.79 -63.75
N GLY A 656 -33.08 -30.04 -64.47
CA GLY A 656 -33.83 -28.97 -65.14
C GLY A 656 -33.06 -28.32 -66.30
N GLY A 657 -32.16 -29.05 -66.97
CA GLY A 657 -31.26 -28.52 -68.00
C GLY A 657 -30.12 -27.64 -67.47
N THR A 658 -30.07 -27.38 -66.16
CA THR A 658 -29.03 -26.56 -65.52
C THR A 658 -28.01 -27.43 -64.79
N GLU A 659 -26.72 -27.16 -65.00
CA GLU A 659 -25.63 -27.78 -64.25
C GLU A 659 -25.72 -27.41 -62.76
N ARG A 660 -25.69 -28.41 -61.87
CA ARG A 660 -25.81 -28.22 -60.42
C ARG A 660 -24.51 -28.46 -59.68
N ALA A 661 -23.73 -29.43 -60.14
CA ALA A 661 -22.42 -29.71 -59.60
C ALA A 661 -21.51 -30.26 -60.70
N ARG A 662 -20.20 -30.06 -60.56
CA ARG A 662 -19.19 -30.67 -61.40
C ARG A 662 -17.94 -31.03 -60.64
N ILE A 663 -17.21 -32.00 -61.16
CA ILE A 663 -15.78 -32.14 -60.92
C ILE A 663 -15.09 -31.54 -62.15
N SER A 664 -14.34 -30.46 -62.00
CA SER A 664 -13.62 -29.80 -63.10
C SER A 664 -12.48 -30.67 -63.63
N ALA A 665 -11.90 -30.30 -64.78
CA ALA A 665 -10.69 -30.97 -65.31
C ALA A 665 -9.50 -30.93 -64.34
N ALA A 666 -9.44 -29.96 -63.43
CA ALA A 666 -8.41 -29.85 -62.39
C ALA A 666 -8.70 -30.74 -61.15
N GLY A 667 -9.82 -31.48 -61.18
CA GLY A 667 -10.27 -32.32 -60.07
C GLY A 667 -10.91 -31.55 -58.91
N ASN A 668 -11.42 -30.34 -59.16
CA ASN A 668 -12.10 -29.53 -58.14
C ASN A 668 -13.61 -29.82 -58.18
N LEU A 669 -14.25 -29.99 -57.02
CA LEU A 669 -15.69 -30.15 -56.91
C LEU A 669 -16.36 -28.77 -56.81
N LEU A 670 -17.14 -28.39 -57.82
CA LEU A 670 -17.89 -27.14 -57.86
C LEU A 670 -19.39 -27.46 -57.70
N ILE A 671 -20.09 -26.70 -56.88
CA ILE A 671 -21.53 -26.85 -56.64
C ILE A 671 -22.17 -25.46 -56.81
N GLY A 672 -23.19 -25.35 -57.67
CA GLY A 672 -23.87 -24.09 -57.95
C GLY A 672 -23.10 -23.10 -58.83
N THR A 673 -21.88 -23.43 -59.27
CA THR A 673 -21.06 -22.64 -60.20
C THR A 673 -20.38 -23.56 -61.22
N THR A 674 -20.13 -23.02 -62.42
CA THR A 674 -19.36 -23.68 -63.48
C THR A 674 -17.96 -23.10 -63.65
N ALA A 675 -17.68 -21.94 -63.02
CA ALA A 675 -16.40 -21.26 -63.08
C ALA A 675 -15.50 -21.73 -61.93
N ASP A 676 -14.36 -22.31 -62.29
CA ASP A 676 -13.33 -22.77 -61.35
C ASP A 676 -12.39 -21.61 -61.02
N ASP A 677 -12.21 -21.30 -59.73
CA ASP A 677 -11.24 -20.28 -59.29
C ASP A 677 -9.77 -20.74 -59.36
N GLY A 678 -9.53 -22.02 -59.66
CA GLY A 678 -8.19 -22.60 -59.82
C GLY A 678 -7.43 -22.85 -58.51
N ALA A 679 -7.99 -22.47 -57.36
CA ALA A 679 -7.34 -22.56 -56.05
C ALA A 679 -8.05 -23.56 -55.12
N ASN A 680 -9.38 -23.56 -55.11
CA ASN A 680 -10.19 -24.31 -54.15
C ASN A 680 -10.63 -25.68 -54.67
N LYS A 681 -10.40 -26.74 -53.87
CA LYS A 681 -10.79 -28.12 -54.20
C LYS A 681 -12.28 -28.38 -54.05
N LEU A 682 -12.98 -27.60 -53.22
CA LEU A 682 -14.44 -27.59 -53.09
C LEU A 682 -14.91 -26.13 -53.18
N GLN A 683 -15.69 -25.81 -54.20
CA GLN A 683 -16.29 -24.50 -54.41
C GLN A 683 -17.82 -24.65 -54.35
N ILE A 684 -18.48 -23.82 -53.55
CA ILE A 684 -19.94 -23.80 -53.45
C ILE A 684 -20.41 -22.36 -53.70
N ALA A 685 -21.06 -22.11 -54.83
CA ALA A 685 -21.73 -20.85 -55.09
C ALA A 685 -23.14 -20.88 -54.52
N GLY A 686 -23.28 -20.33 -53.32
CA GLY A 686 -24.51 -20.32 -52.54
C GLY A 686 -24.27 -20.69 -51.07
N ALA A 687 -25.34 -20.72 -50.28
CA ALA A 687 -25.24 -21.09 -48.87
C ALA A 687 -25.04 -22.60 -48.69
N ALA A 688 -24.00 -23.00 -47.95
CA ALA A 688 -23.75 -24.39 -47.56
C ALA A 688 -24.12 -24.62 -46.09
N LYS A 689 -24.85 -25.71 -45.80
CA LYS A 689 -25.14 -26.16 -44.42
C LYS A 689 -24.37 -27.45 -44.14
N LEU A 690 -23.48 -27.41 -43.16
CA LEU A 690 -22.76 -28.59 -42.66
C LEU A 690 -23.33 -28.95 -41.28
N ALA A 691 -23.77 -30.21 -41.11
CA ALA A 691 -24.24 -30.71 -39.82
C ALA A 691 -23.09 -31.46 -39.12
N GLY A 692 -22.74 -31.05 -37.89
CA GLY A 692 -21.59 -31.58 -37.15
C GLY A 692 -20.41 -30.61 -37.09
N ALA A 693 -19.24 -31.08 -36.65
CA ALA A 693 -18.03 -30.28 -36.54
C ALA A 693 -17.26 -30.23 -37.87
N LEU A 694 -16.83 -29.03 -38.27
CA LEU A 694 -15.84 -28.84 -39.34
C LEU A 694 -14.43 -28.88 -38.73
N TYR A 695 -13.64 -29.88 -39.06
CA TYR A 695 -12.23 -29.97 -38.67
C TYR A 695 -11.34 -29.50 -39.83
N SER A 696 -10.75 -28.32 -39.70
CA SER A 696 -9.80 -27.75 -40.67
C SER A 696 -8.55 -27.25 -39.97
N ALA A 697 -7.38 -27.39 -40.60
CA ALA A 697 -6.13 -26.82 -40.08
C ALA A 697 -6.17 -25.28 -40.03
N ALA A 698 -6.87 -24.66 -40.98
CA ALA A 698 -7.19 -23.23 -40.99
C ALA A 698 -8.55 -23.03 -41.66
N ALA A 699 -9.33 -22.06 -41.17
CA ALA A 699 -10.57 -21.59 -41.81
C ALA A 699 -10.40 -20.11 -42.19
N VAL A 700 -10.48 -19.81 -43.48
CA VAL A 700 -10.39 -18.44 -44.02
C VAL A 700 -11.81 -17.98 -44.40
N ILE A 701 -12.19 -16.78 -43.98
CA ILE A 701 -13.52 -16.19 -44.26
C ILE A 701 -13.30 -14.85 -44.96
N ASP A 702 -13.60 -14.80 -46.25
CA ASP A 702 -13.37 -13.63 -47.10
C ASP A 702 -14.62 -13.28 -47.91
N SER A 703 -15.07 -12.03 -47.78
CA SER A 703 -16.17 -11.43 -48.54
C SER A 703 -15.69 -10.19 -49.32
N GLY A 704 -14.38 -10.07 -49.56
CA GLY A 704 -13.77 -8.92 -50.22
C GLY A 704 -13.92 -7.64 -49.40
N ALA A 705 -14.32 -6.54 -50.03
CA ALA A 705 -14.57 -5.25 -49.35
C ALA A 705 -15.84 -5.27 -48.45
N GLY A 706 -16.60 -6.37 -48.46
CA GLY A 706 -17.75 -6.56 -47.57
C GLY A 706 -17.37 -7.13 -46.21
N TRP A 707 -18.39 -7.33 -45.37
CA TRP A 707 -18.24 -7.96 -44.07
C TRP A 707 -18.00 -9.47 -44.21
N SER A 708 -16.94 -9.98 -43.57
CA SER A 708 -16.75 -11.42 -43.36
C SER A 708 -17.13 -11.75 -41.92
N THR A 709 -18.18 -12.54 -41.70
CA THR A 709 -18.74 -12.73 -40.35
C THR A 709 -19.07 -14.18 -40.04
N ILE A 710 -18.64 -14.64 -38.87
CA ILE A 710 -19.12 -15.86 -38.20
C ILE A 710 -20.33 -15.49 -37.35
N TYR A 711 -21.46 -16.13 -37.61
CA TYR A 711 -22.67 -15.97 -36.80
C TYR A 711 -22.78 -17.08 -35.76
N LEU A 712 -22.78 -16.69 -34.48
CA LEU A 712 -23.09 -17.57 -33.36
C LEU A 712 -24.58 -17.43 -33.04
N LYS A 713 -25.36 -18.46 -33.36
CA LYS A 713 -26.82 -18.47 -33.23
C LYS A 713 -27.30 -19.37 -32.09
N ASN A 714 -28.43 -19.03 -31.47
CA ASN A 714 -29.14 -19.89 -30.53
C ASN A 714 -30.65 -19.78 -30.79
N GLY A 715 -31.34 -20.91 -31.01
CA GLY A 715 -32.78 -20.95 -31.28
C GLY A 715 -33.21 -20.17 -32.53
N GLY A 716 -32.37 -20.16 -33.58
CA GLY A 716 -32.63 -19.42 -34.83
C GLY A 716 -32.29 -17.92 -34.79
N LYS A 717 -32.05 -17.35 -33.60
CA LYS A 717 -31.66 -15.94 -33.42
C LYS A 717 -30.14 -15.76 -33.50
N ASN A 718 -29.70 -14.66 -34.11
CA ASN A 718 -28.31 -14.23 -33.99
C ASN A 718 -28.06 -13.77 -32.55
N ARG A 719 -26.94 -14.18 -31.96
CA ARG A 719 -26.55 -13.76 -30.60
C ARG A 719 -25.25 -13.00 -30.62
N TRP A 720 -24.26 -13.54 -31.32
CA TRP A 720 -22.96 -12.94 -31.45
C TRP A 720 -22.45 -13.06 -32.88
N THR A 721 -21.61 -12.12 -33.25
CA THR A 721 -20.89 -12.12 -34.52
C THR A 721 -19.43 -11.78 -34.29
N ILE A 722 -18.56 -12.55 -34.91
CA ILE A 722 -17.11 -12.30 -34.94
C ILE A 722 -16.73 -12.13 -36.40
N GLY A 723 -16.05 -11.05 -36.76
CA GLY A 723 -15.73 -10.81 -38.16
C GLY A 723 -14.90 -9.57 -38.41
N LYS A 724 -14.64 -9.32 -39.69
CA LYS A 724 -14.11 -8.04 -40.15
C LYS A 724 -15.25 -7.16 -40.65
N SER A 725 -15.17 -5.85 -40.40
CA SER A 725 -16.05 -4.86 -41.02
C SER A 725 -15.67 -4.58 -42.48
N ASP A 726 -16.44 -3.71 -43.12
CA ASP A 726 -16.22 -3.10 -44.43
C ASP A 726 -14.98 -2.20 -44.50
N THR A 727 -14.41 -1.84 -43.35
CA THR A 727 -13.15 -1.11 -43.19
C THR A 727 -11.95 -2.01 -42.84
N ASP A 728 -12.12 -3.34 -42.91
CA ASP A 728 -11.15 -4.37 -42.48
C ASP A 728 -10.79 -4.38 -40.99
N ASP A 729 -11.63 -3.78 -40.14
CA ASP A 729 -11.45 -3.74 -38.69
C ASP A 729 -11.96 -5.04 -38.06
N PHE A 730 -11.24 -5.57 -37.06
CA PHE A 730 -11.71 -6.75 -36.33
C PHE A 730 -12.80 -6.35 -35.34
N ALA A 731 -13.99 -6.95 -35.46
CA ALA A 731 -15.14 -6.60 -34.67
C ALA A 731 -15.83 -7.82 -34.04
N LEU A 732 -16.23 -7.65 -32.78
CA LEU A 732 -17.17 -8.51 -32.08
C LEU A 732 -18.43 -7.71 -31.78
N SER A 733 -19.58 -8.22 -32.20
CA SER A 733 -20.87 -7.60 -31.92
C SER A 733 -21.83 -8.59 -31.29
N ALA A 734 -22.63 -8.11 -30.34
CA ALA A 734 -23.74 -8.81 -29.73
C ALA A 734 -25.06 -8.34 -30.36
N PHE A 735 -26.04 -9.22 -30.43
CA PHE A 735 -27.39 -8.87 -30.85
C PHE A 735 -28.29 -8.72 -29.62
N ASP A 736 -29.21 -7.76 -29.67
CA ASP A 736 -30.31 -7.65 -28.71
C ASP A 736 -31.20 -8.91 -28.81
N ASP A 737 -32.12 -9.11 -27.85
CA ASP A 737 -32.94 -10.33 -27.78
C ASP A 737 -33.90 -10.54 -28.97
N ASP A 738 -34.07 -9.54 -29.83
CA ASP A 738 -34.78 -9.64 -31.11
C ASP A 738 -34.03 -10.49 -32.16
N GLY A 739 -32.71 -10.67 -31.99
CA GLY A 739 -31.84 -11.37 -32.94
C GLY A 739 -31.55 -10.59 -34.23
N VAL A 740 -31.89 -9.30 -34.28
CA VAL A 740 -31.78 -8.43 -35.46
C VAL A 740 -30.94 -7.19 -35.15
N THR A 741 -31.15 -6.55 -34.00
CA THR A 741 -30.44 -5.30 -33.64
C THR A 741 -29.04 -5.62 -33.15
N GLN A 742 -28.03 -5.20 -33.91
CA GLN A 742 -26.62 -5.45 -33.61
C GLN A 742 -26.00 -4.29 -32.82
N ARG A 743 -25.23 -4.61 -31.77
CA ARG A 743 -24.40 -3.67 -31.01
C ARG A 743 -22.96 -4.13 -31.01
N ARG A 744 -22.06 -3.22 -31.38
CA ARG A 744 -20.61 -3.43 -31.30
C ARG A 744 -20.24 -3.64 -29.82
N VAL A 745 -19.36 -4.59 -29.52
CA VAL A 745 -18.89 -4.92 -28.16
C VAL A 745 -17.39 -4.65 -28.06
N LEU A 746 -16.64 -5.11 -29.05
CA LEU A 746 -15.21 -4.84 -29.24
C LEU A 746 -14.98 -4.51 -30.71
N ASP A 747 -14.15 -3.49 -30.94
CA ASP A 747 -13.72 -3.02 -32.23
C ASP A 747 -12.22 -2.75 -32.22
N ILE A 748 -11.48 -3.33 -33.15
CA ILE A 748 -10.04 -3.12 -33.30
C ILE A 748 -9.81 -2.63 -34.73
N PRO A 749 -9.63 -1.32 -34.92
CA PRO A 749 -9.38 -0.81 -36.25
C PRO A 749 -8.03 -1.31 -36.76
N ARG A 750 -7.96 -1.87 -37.97
CA ARG A 750 -6.72 -2.44 -38.51
C ARG A 750 -5.59 -1.42 -38.54
N ALA A 751 -5.92 -0.17 -38.87
CA ALA A 751 -4.96 0.93 -38.95
C ALA A 751 -4.40 1.36 -37.58
N SER A 752 -5.22 1.36 -36.54
CA SER A 752 -4.81 1.83 -35.21
C SER A 752 -4.35 0.71 -34.28
N GLN A 753 -4.84 -0.52 -34.51
CA GLN A 753 -4.69 -1.68 -33.64
C GLN A 753 -5.19 -1.46 -32.20
N VAL A 754 -5.97 -0.39 -31.97
CA VAL A 754 -6.50 -0.04 -30.65
C VAL A 754 -7.78 -0.83 -30.38
N ALA A 755 -7.79 -1.62 -29.31
CA ALA A 755 -8.98 -2.31 -28.83
C ALA A 755 -9.96 -1.36 -28.15
N SER A 756 -11.05 -1.08 -28.85
CA SER A 756 -12.14 -0.21 -28.40
C SER A 756 -13.33 -1.05 -27.95
N PHE A 757 -13.64 -1.01 -26.67
CA PHE A 757 -14.84 -1.66 -26.14
C PHE A 757 -15.98 -0.65 -26.05
N VAL A 758 -17.16 -1.02 -26.56
CA VAL A 758 -18.35 -0.12 -26.54
C VAL A 758 -18.95 0.02 -25.14
N LYS A 759 -18.74 -0.98 -24.29
CA LYS A 759 -19.02 -0.95 -22.87
C LYS A 759 -17.77 -1.38 -22.12
N ARG A 760 -17.54 -0.85 -20.92
CA ARG A 760 -16.34 -1.17 -20.13
C ARG A 760 -16.26 -2.69 -19.90
N PRO A 761 -15.15 -3.35 -20.30
CA PRO A 761 -14.97 -4.77 -20.01
C PRO A 761 -14.86 -4.97 -18.49
N THR A 762 -15.17 -6.15 -17.96
CA THR A 762 -14.88 -6.48 -16.55
C THR A 762 -13.69 -7.44 -16.48
N TRP A 763 -12.77 -7.21 -15.55
CA TRP A 763 -11.58 -8.04 -15.35
C TRP A 763 -11.70 -8.68 -13.97
N ALA A 764 -11.89 -10.00 -13.94
CA ALA A 764 -12.13 -10.76 -12.71
C ALA A 764 -13.25 -10.19 -11.82
N GLY A 765 -14.32 -9.67 -12.43
CA GLY A 765 -15.46 -9.07 -11.72
C GLY A 765 -15.31 -7.59 -11.37
N ALA A 766 -14.15 -6.98 -11.63
CA ALA A 766 -13.90 -5.54 -11.44
C ALA A 766 -14.09 -4.75 -12.74
N ILE A 767 -14.58 -3.51 -12.64
CA ILE A 767 -14.69 -2.57 -13.77
C ILE A 767 -13.36 -1.78 -13.85
N PRO A 768 -12.61 -1.81 -14.97
CA PRO A 768 -11.39 -1.04 -15.18
C PRO A 768 -11.63 0.45 -15.10
N TRP A 769 -10.62 1.15 -14.57
CA TRP A 769 -10.59 2.60 -14.51
C TRP A 769 -10.11 3.19 -15.85
N ASP A 770 -10.63 4.35 -16.20
CA ASP A 770 -10.04 5.24 -17.21
C ASP A 770 -10.02 6.68 -16.66
N SER A 771 -9.16 7.50 -17.24
CA SER A 771 -8.87 8.87 -16.79
C SER A 771 -10.03 9.85 -16.94
N MET A 772 -11.15 9.46 -17.56
CA MET A 772 -12.28 10.36 -17.77
C MET A 772 -13.37 10.29 -16.70
N ASN A 773 -13.27 9.46 -15.65
CA ASN A 773 -14.33 9.44 -14.62
C ASN A 773 -13.94 9.42 -13.14
N VAL A 774 -12.72 9.06 -12.72
CA VAL A 774 -12.17 9.38 -11.38
C VAL A 774 -10.65 9.22 -11.47
N THR A 775 -9.84 10.15 -10.97
CA THR A 775 -8.42 9.90 -10.68
C THR A 775 -8.31 9.30 -9.27
N PRO A 776 -8.08 8.00 -9.08
CA PRO A 776 -7.69 7.50 -7.77
C PRO A 776 -6.31 8.08 -7.47
N LEU A 777 -6.16 8.71 -6.31
CA LEU A 777 -4.85 8.90 -5.70
C LEU A 777 -4.18 7.53 -5.65
N ASP A 778 -3.02 7.41 -6.31
CA ASP A 778 -2.22 6.20 -6.27
C ASP A 778 -1.99 5.80 -4.81
N LYS A 779 -2.31 4.55 -4.46
CA LYS A 779 -2.31 4.08 -3.06
C LYS A 779 -0.92 4.13 -2.41
N ASN A 780 0.16 4.39 -3.14
CA ASN A 780 1.52 4.39 -2.59
C ASN A 780 2.39 5.60 -3.01
N ALA A 781 1.84 6.59 -3.70
CA ALA A 781 2.53 7.85 -3.96
C ALA A 781 1.52 8.98 -3.73
N GLY A 782 1.63 9.65 -2.59
CA GLY A 782 0.69 10.71 -2.19
C GLY A 782 0.40 11.67 -3.36
N GLY A 783 -0.89 11.89 -3.63
CA GLY A 783 -1.34 12.79 -4.68
C GLY A 783 -2.19 13.93 -4.11
N GLN A 784 -2.24 15.03 -4.84
CA GLN A 784 -2.96 16.23 -4.46
C GLN A 784 -4.23 16.36 -5.31
N VAL A 785 -5.41 16.44 -4.68
CA VAL A 785 -6.66 16.78 -5.37
C VAL A 785 -6.86 18.29 -5.29
N ASN A 786 -6.72 18.99 -6.42
CA ASN A 786 -6.76 20.46 -6.49
C ASN A 786 -8.18 21.05 -6.63
N ALA A 787 -9.22 20.21 -6.65
CA ALA A 787 -10.63 20.61 -6.75
C ALA A 787 -11.43 20.20 -5.51
N ASN A 788 -12.62 20.80 -5.31
CA ASN A 788 -13.50 20.46 -4.18
C ASN A 788 -13.90 18.98 -4.22
N VAL A 789 -13.62 18.25 -3.15
CA VAL A 789 -14.01 16.84 -2.98
C VAL A 789 -15.34 16.77 -2.21
N THR A 790 -16.40 16.31 -2.88
CA THR A 790 -17.69 16.02 -2.22
C THR A 790 -17.79 14.52 -1.93
N LEU A 791 -17.82 14.15 -0.64
CA LEU A 791 -18.04 12.77 -0.20
C LEU A 791 -19.53 12.56 0.07
N TYR A 792 -20.19 11.71 -0.73
CA TYR A 792 -21.60 11.34 -0.56
C TYR A 792 -21.72 9.84 -0.29
N GLY A 793 -22.36 9.49 0.83
CA GLY A 793 -22.84 8.13 1.07
C GLY A 793 -24.22 8.16 1.71
N ALA A 794 -25.08 7.22 1.32
CA ALA A 794 -26.41 7.10 1.88
C ALA A 794 -26.36 6.55 3.32
N GLY A 795 -27.18 7.10 4.22
CA GLY A 795 -27.26 6.69 5.63
C GLY A 795 -26.73 7.75 6.61
N ASP A 796 -27.00 7.55 7.90
CA ASP A 796 -26.75 8.57 8.93
C ASP A 796 -25.27 8.99 9.02
N TYR A 797 -24.35 8.05 8.80
CA TYR A 797 -22.91 8.30 8.75
C TYR A 797 -22.31 7.98 7.37
N GLY A 798 -23.08 8.11 6.30
CA GLY A 798 -22.69 7.61 4.97
C GLY A 798 -21.47 8.33 4.37
N SER A 799 -21.24 9.60 4.71
CA SER A 799 -20.10 10.39 4.23
C SER A 799 -18.96 10.41 5.26
N GLN A 800 -17.91 9.62 5.01
CA GLN A 800 -16.74 9.49 5.90
C GLN A 800 -15.42 9.59 5.14
N LEU A 801 -14.42 10.22 5.74
CA LEU A 801 -13.01 10.15 5.38
C LEU A 801 -12.25 9.42 6.49
N VAL A 802 -11.71 8.24 6.19
CA VAL A 802 -11.01 7.39 7.16
C VAL A 802 -9.51 7.49 6.92
N PHE A 803 -8.76 7.87 7.95
CA PHE A 803 -7.30 7.79 7.95
C PHE A 803 -6.94 6.43 8.54
N ASN A 804 -6.19 5.59 7.82
CA ASN A 804 -5.81 4.27 8.31
C ASN A 804 -4.29 4.16 8.38
N SER A 805 -3.76 4.18 9.59
CA SER A 805 -2.35 3.87 9.86
C SER A 805 -2.29 2.61 10.70
N ASN A 806 -1.94 1.48 10.05
CA ASN A 806 -1.78 0.17 10.69
C ASN A 806 -2.93 -0.24 11.64
N GLY A 807 -4.18 -0.04 11.21
CA GLY A 807 -5.36 -0.46 11.97
C GLY A 807 -5.87 0.57 12.98
N TYR A 808 -5.13 1.66 13.20
CA TYR A 808 -5.70 2.86 13.81
C TYR A 808 -6.47 3.63 12.74
N THR A 809 -7.80 3.65 12.86
CA THR A 809 -8.71 4.18 11.81
C THR A 809 -9.55 5.39 12.24
N PRO A 810 -8.94 6.49 12.74
CA PRO A 810 -9.71 7.68 13.05
C PRO A 810 -10.37 8.20 11.77
N ARG A 811 -11.53 8.82 11.92
CA ARG A 811 -12.30 9.29 10.77
C ARG A 811 -12.89 10.67 11.02
N ILE A 812 -13.05 11.36 9.91
CA ILE A 812 -13.87 12.56 9.79
C ILE A 812 -15.17 12.13 9.15
N GLN A 813 -16.29 12.34 9.82
CA GLN A 813 -17.61 11.92 9.32
C GLN A 813 -18.69 12.95 9.62
N VAL A 814 -19.77 12.88 8.85
CA VAL A 814 -20.98 13.66 9.10
C VAL A 814 -22.06 12.73 9.65
N GLN A 815 -22.79 13.17 10.68
CA GLN A 815 -24.02 12.56 11.13
C GLN A 815 -25.21 13.35 10.57
N ALA A 816 -25.94 12.79 9.61
CA ALA A 816 -26.99 13.49 8.88
C ALA A 816 -28.20 13.83 9.77
N SER A 817 -28.63 12.91 10.65
CA SER A 817 -29.80 13.05 11.52
C SER A 817 -29.65 14.14 12.58
N ALA A 818 -28.42 14.41 13.00
CA ALA A 818 -28.12 15.42 14.01
C ALA A 818 -27.50 16.70 13.43
N ALA A 819 -27.29 16.75 12.10
CA ALA A 819 -26.62 17.82 11.37
C ALA A 819 -25.27 18.21 12.01
N LYS A 820 -24.39 17.22 12.22
CA LYS A 820 -23.08 17.45 12.85
C LYS A 820 -21.95 16.86 12.02
N TRP A 821 -20.83 17.58 11.98
CA TRP A 821 -19.54 17.08 11.50
C TRP A 821 -18.69 16.65 12.69
N MET A 822 -18.01 15.51 12.61
CA MET A 822 -17.38 14.85 13.75
C MET A 822 -16.01 14.27 13.38
N VAL A 823 -15.07 14.39 14.31
CA VAL A 823 -13.81 13.62 14.30
C VAL A 823 -13.93 12.52 15.34
N THR A 824 -13.97 11.27 14.92
CA THR A 824 -14.16 10.11 15.82
C THR A 824 -12.91 9.27 15.96
N ASN A 825 -12.81 8.61 17.11
CA ASN A 825 -11.69 7.73 17.46
C ASN A 825 -11.58 6.52 16.52
N GLY A 826 -10.45 5.81 16.57
CA GLY A 826 -10.17 4.68 15.67
C GLY A 826 -11.15 3.52 15.74
N ALA A 827 -11.87 3.35 16.86
CA ALA A 827 -12.92 2.35 17.02
C ALA A 827 -14.30 2.83 16.50
N ASN A 828 -14.41 4.10 16.11
CA ASN A 828 -15.65 4.79 15.73
C ASN A 828 -16.76 4.71 16.80
N THR A 829 -16.40 4.78 18.07
CA THR A 829 -17.35 4.69 19.19
C THR A 829 -17.58 6.03 19.89
N VAL A 830 -16.65 6.99 19.77
CA VAL A 830 -16.72 8.29 20.44
C VAL A 830 -16.20 9.39 19.50
N ALA A 831 -16.86 10.55 19.53
CA ALA A 831 -16.41 11.75 18.83
C ALA A 831 -15.53 12.61 19.73
N ASN A 832 -14.27 12.75 19.36
CA ASN A 832 -13.31 13.59 20.08
C ASN A 832 -13.56 15.08 19.83
N LEU A 833 -14.11 15.41 18.65
CA LEU A 833 -14.53 16.75 18.26
C LEU A 833 -15.83 16.66 17.47
N THR A 834 -16.79 17.53 17.77
CA THR A 834 -18.06 17.65 17.05
C THR A 834 -18.34 19.12 16.73
N VAL A 835 -18.75 19.42 15.50
CA VAL A 835 -19.19 20.74 15.07
C VAL A 835 -20.63 20.62 14.57
N THR A 836 -21.55 21.33 15.21
CA THR A 836 -22.97 21.36 14.79
C THR A 836 -23.17 22.33 13.62
N GLU A 837 -24.27 22.18 12.87
CA GLU A 837 -24.64 23.12 11.80
C GLU A 837 -24.80 24.56 12.29
N ALA A 838 -25.16 24.77 13.56
CA ALA A 838 -25.22 26.09 14.20
C ALA A 838 -23.84 26.67 14.58
N GLY A 839 -22.74 25.98 14.26
CA GLY A 839 -21.36 26.42 14.51
C GLY A 839 -20.84 26.14 15.92
N THR A 840 -21.54 25.34 16.72
CA THR A 840 -21.07 24.97 18.06
C THR A 840 -20.01 23.88 17.98
N VAL A 841 -18.82 24.13 18.53
CA VAL A 841 -17.72 23.17 18.62
C VAL A 841 -17.73 22.51 20.01
N VAL A 842 -17.81 21.19 20.04
CA VAL A 842 -17.79 20.37 21.26
C VAL A 842 -16.56 19.48 21.22
N ALA A 843 -15.63 19.70 22.13
CA ALA A 843 -14.46 18.83 22.34
C ALA A 843 -14.76 17.86 23.50
N HIS A 844 -14.39 16.59 23.33
CA HIS A 844 -14.56 15.57 24.37
C HIS A 844 -13.41 15.58 25.40
N GLY A 845 -12.25 16.14 25.03
CA GLY A 845 -11.06 16.28 25.87
C GLY A 845 -10.60 17.73 26.01
N GLU A 846 -9.42 17.93 26.60
CA GLU A 846 -8.79 19.25 26.71
C GLU A 846 -8.49 19.85 25.33
N LEU A 847 -8.86 21.11 25.11
CA LEU A 847 -8.54 21.86 23.90
C LEU A 847 -7.26 22.66 24.13
N GLN A 848 -6.18 22.34 23.41
CA GLN A 848 -4.87 23.00 23.57
C GLN A 848 -4.50 23.83 22.34
N ALA A 849 -3.88 24.99 22.56
CA ALA A 849 -3.31 25.86 21.54
C ALA A 849 -1.92 26.37 21.99
N ALA A 850 -1.11 26.84 21.03
CA ALA A 850 0.26 27.31 21.26
C ALA A 850 1.13 26.28 22.01
N ASP A 851 1.13 25.02 21.53
CA ASP A 851 1.88 23.89 22.12
C ASP A 851 1.57 23.65 23.62
N GLY A 852 0.30 23.84 23.98
CA GLY A 852 -0.18 23.67 25.36
C GLY A 852 0.10 24.87 26.28
N ALA A 853 0.57 26.00 25.76
CA ALA A 853 0.64 27.24 26.54
C ALA A 853 -0.74 27.86 26.82
N VAL A 854 -1.75 27.51 26.02
CA VAL A 854 -3.16 27.84 26.26
C VAL A 854 -3.98 26.55 26.23
N ARG A 855 -4.76 26.32 27.28
CA ARG A 855 -5.56 25.09 27.41
C ARG A 855 -6.95 25.41 27.93
N VAL A 856 -7.97 24.76 27.37
CA VAL A 856 -9.32 24.71 27.94
C VAL A 856 -9.54 23.28 28.41
N THR A 857 -9.59 23.06 29.72
CA THR A 857 -9.80 21.74 30.30
C THR A 857 -11.28 21.35 30.26
N THR A 858 -11.55 20.07 30.45
CA THR A 858 -12.93 19.52 30.41
C THR A 858 -13.82 20.01 31.55
N ASP A 859 -13.25 20.51 32.65
CA ASP A 859 -13.96 21.19 33.74
C ASP A 859 -14.27 22.67 33.45
N GLY A 860 -13.87 23.17 32.26
CA GLY A 860 -14.10 24.55 31.81
C GLY A 860 -13.05 25.55 32.29
N ASN A 861 -11.99 25.11 32.98
CA ASN A 861 -10.91 25.98 33.40
C ASN A 861 -9.97 26.33 32.23
N LEU A 862 -9.26 27.46 32.36
CA LEU A 862 -8.42 28.04 31.30
C LEU A 862 -6.98 28.16 31.77
N TYR A 863 -6.03 27.55 31.06
CA TYR A 863 -4.59 27.76 31.27
C TYR A 863 -4.09 28.82 30.30
N GLY A 864 -3.24 29.74 30.75
CA GLY A 864 -2.68 30.78 29.90
C GLY A 864 -1.45 31.45 30.48
N SER A 865 -0.45 31.68 29.62
CA SER A 865 0.78 32.39 29.96
C SER A 865 0.55 33.85 30.36
N LEU A 866 -0.49 34.49 29.82
CA LEU A 866 -0.85 35.89 30.11
C LEU A 866 -1.23 36.13 31.58
N TRP A 867 -1.76 35.11 32.25
CA TRP A 867 -2.11 35.16 33.67
C TRP A 867 -1.27 34.18 34.53
N GLY A 868 -0.25 33.56 33.93
CA GLY A 868 0.78 32.79 34.63
C GLY A 868 0.38 31.39 35.10
N GLY A 869 -0.60 30.73 34.47
CA GLY A 869 -1.01 29.38 34.84
C GLY A 869 -2.51 29.12 34.67
N TRP A 870 -3.14 28.39 35.60
CA TRP A 870 -4.59 28.18 35.60
C TRP A 870 -5.33 29.45 36.01
N LEU A 871 -6.38 29.81 35.28
CA LEU A 871 -7.20 30.99 35.52
C LEU A 871 -7.92 30.87 36.88
N SER A 872 -8.31 29.65 37.27
CA SER A 872 -8.81 29.34 38.61
C SER A 872 -7.84 29.69 39.74
N ASN A 873 -6.54 29.75 39.48
CA ASN A 873 -5.53 30.16 40.46
C ASN A 873 -5.29 31.67 40.35
N HIS A 874 -5.27 32.21 39.13
CA HIS A 874 -5.06 33.63 38.91
C HIS A 874 -6.18 34.50 39.47
N LEU A 875 -7.45 34.13 39.24
CA LEU A 875 -8.59 34.96 39.66
C LEU A 875 -8.65 35.15 41.19
N PRO A 876 -8.57 34.12 42.04
CA PRO A 876 -8.58 34.30 43.50
C PRO A 876 -7.31 34.94 44.06
N SER A 877 -6.16 34.72 43.42
CA SER A 877 -4.89 35.31 43.86
C SER A 877 -4.76 36.79 43.53
N ASN A 878 -5.52 37.31 42.56
CA ASN A 878 -5.38 38.69 42.09
C ASN A 878 -6.66 39.54 42.22
N TYR A 879 -7.84 38.93 42.38
CA TYR A 879 -9.12 39.66 42.43
C TYR A 879 -10.07 39.10 43.50
N VAL A 880 -10.84 39.99 44.15
CA VAL A 880 -11.93 39.65 45.07
C VAL A 880 -13.26 39.68 44.31
N SER A 881 -14.11 38.65 44.45
CA SER A 881 -15.36 38.50 43.68
C SER A 881 -16.45 39.54 44.02
N ARG A 882 -17.28 39.89 43.03
CA ARG A 882 -18.36 40.90 43.13
C ARG A 882 -19.67 40.37 43.72
N ALA A 883 -19.76 39.09 44.04
CA ALA A 883 -20.99 38.44 44.52
C ALA A 883 -20.88 37.93 45.97
N GLY A 884 -20.38 38.79 46.88
CA GLY A 884 -20.45 38.54 48.33
C GLY A 884 -19.53 37.42 48.85
N SER A 885 -18.22 37.53 48.60
CA SER A 885 -17.24 36.57 49.14
C SER A 885 -16.93 36.80 50.63
N THR A 886 -16.80 35.71 51.39
CA THR A 886 -16.24 35.72 52.75
C THR A 886 -14.72 35.53 52.69
N MET A 887 -13.94 36.51 53.15
CA MET A 887 -12.48 36.38 53.23
C MET A 887 -12.09 35.70 54.55
N TRP A 888 -11.51 34.50 54.48
CA TRP A 888 -10.98 33.80 55.63
C TRP A 888 -9.58 34.33 55.97
N GLY A 889 -9.38 34.85 57.20
CA GLY A 889 -8.13 35.49 57.64
C GLY A 889 -8.19 37.02 57.72
N ARG A 890 -7.05 37.70 57.87
CA ARG A 890 -6.97 39.17 57.96
C ARG A 890 -6.97 39.79 56.55
N LEU A 891 -7.90 40.70 56.27
CA LEU A 891 -7.90 41.52 55.06
C LEU A 891 -6.78 42.58 55.15
N THR A 892 -5.80 42.51 54.24
CA THR A 892 -4.75 43.52 54.08
C THR A 892 -4.98 44.29 52.79
N LEU A 893 -5.14 45.62 52.89
CA LEU A 893 -5.19 46.53 51.74
C LEU A 893 -3.84 47.24 51.64
N ALA A 894 -3.15 47.14 50.49
CA ALA A 894 -1.84 47.76 50.26
C ALA A 894 -1.77 48.32 48.82
N ARG A 895 -1.12 49.48 48.63
CA ARG A 895 -0.88 50.07 47.30
C ARG A 895 0.55 50.61 47.24
N ASP A 896 1.41 50.01 46.41
CA ASP A 896 2.79 50.47 46.28
C ASP A 896 2.84 51.91 45.72
N GLY A 897 3.55 52.81 46.41
CA GLY A 897 3.70 54.21 46.03
C GLY A 897 2.59 55.17 46.49
N TRP A 898 1.56 54.70 47.23
CA TRP A 898 0.52 55.56 47.81
C TRP A 898 -0.11 54.93 49.06
N ASP A 899 -1.00 55.66 49.73
CA ASP A 899 -1.72 55.13 50.90
C ASP A 899 -2.81 54.14 50.47
N ALA A 900 -2.98 53.05 51.23
CA ALA A 900 -4.00 52.06 50.96
C ALA A 900 -5.36 52.50 51.51
N ASP A 901 -6.40 52.40 50.69
CA ASP A 901 -7.76 52.83 51.04
C ASP A 901 -8.84 51.81 50.65
N LEU A 902 -9.95 51.87 51.39
CA LEU A 902 -11.20 51.19 51.11
C LEU A 902 -12.25 52.25 50.76
N GLY A 903 -12.63 52.32 49.48
CA GLY A 903 -13.73 53.16 49.02
C GLY A 903 -15.08 52.47 49.23
N LEU A 904 -15.96 53.08 50.01
CA LEU A 904 -17.34 52.65 50.21
C LEU A 904 -18.25 53.56 49.38
N ARG A 905 -18.78 53.03 48.27
CA ARG A 905 -19.67 53.76 47.36
C ARG A 905 -21.13 53.43 47.65
N ALA A 906 -21.92 54.44 47.98
CA ALA A 906 -23.37 54.34 48.04
C ALA A 906 -23.97 54.27 46.63
N ALA A 907 -25.18 53.72 46.52
CA ALA A 907 -25.86 53.51 45.24
C ALA A 907 -26.11 54.82 44.45
N ASP A 908 -26.21 55.95 45.15
CA ASP A 908 -26.38 57.30 44.59
C ASP A 908 -25.07 57.89 44.03
N GLY A 909 -23.96 57.18 44.18
CA GLY A 909 -22.66 57.57 43.66
C GLY A 909 -21.75 58.29 44.66
N ALA A 910 -22.24 58.63 45.86
CA ALA A 910 -21.41 59.18 46.92
C ALA A 910 -20.42 58.12 47.44
N GLN A 911 -19.20 58.55 47.74
CA GLN A 911 -18.13 57.71 48.26
C GLN A 911 -17.68 58.25 49.62
N THR A 912 -17.24 57.34 50.47
CA THR A 912 -16.42 57.63 51.65
C THR A 912 -15.24 56.71 51.60
N TYR A 913 -14.07 57.17 52.04
CA TYR A 913 -12.87 56.36 52.02
C TYR A 913 -12.34 56.17 53.43
N LEU A 914 -12.04 54.92 53.76
CA LEU A 914 -11.30 54.54 54.94
C LEU A 914 -9.87 54.26 54.50
N ARG A 915 -8.95 55.13 54.89
CA ARG A 915 -7.55 55.06 54.48
C ARG A 915 -6.66 54.75 55.68
N ALA A 916 -5.61 53.98 55.44
CA ALA A 916 -4.54 53.83 56.41
C ALA A 916 -3.79 55.17 56.55
N ARG A 917 -3.64 55.68 57.78
CA ARG A 917 -2.89 56.91 58.02
C ARG A 917 -1.38 56.65 57.88
N ARG A 918 -0.65 57.58 57.26
CA ARG A 918 0.83 57.53 57.27
C ARG A 918 1.32 57.65 58.72
N ALA A 919 2.16 56.70 59.13
CA ALA A 919 2.61 56.48 60.51
C ALA A 919 1.61 55.78 61.46
N GLY A 920 0.58 55.11 60.93
CA GLY A 920 -0.34 54.26 61.69
C GLY A 920 -1.63 54.96 62.12
N GLY A 921 -2.69 54.18 62.33
CA GLY A 921 -4.07 54.67 62.54
C GLY A 921 -4.95 54.68 61.29
N ILE A 922 -6.12 55.33 61.38
CA ILE A 922 -7.16 55.36 60.33
C ILE A 922 -7.64 56.77 60.02
N GLU A 923 -7.92 57.02 58.76
CA GLU A 923 -8.52 58.27 58.28
C GLU A 923 -9.82 57.98 57.55
N LEU A 924 -10.87 58.68 57.95
CA LEU A 924 -12.10 58.83 57.20
C LEU A 924 -11.98 60.07 56.33
N ILE A 925 -12.00 59.86 55.03
CA ILE A 925 -11.83 60.88 54.01
C ILE A 925 -13.19 61.15 53.38
N ASN A 926 -13.46 62.42 53.11
CA ASN A 926 -14.68 62.83 52.46
C ASN A 926 -14.82 62.29 51.02
N ASN A 927 -16.02 62.41 50.47
CA ASN A 927 -16.37 62.01 49.11
C ASN A 927 -15.46 62.57 48.01
N ALA A 928 -14.92 63.79 48.19
CA ALA A 928 -14.03 64.42 47.21
C ALA A 928 -12.55 63.97 47.31
N TYR A 929 -12.23 63.04 48.22
CA TYR A 929 -10.88 62.54 48.51
C TYR A 929 -9.84 63.64 48.81
N ASN A 930 -10.27 64.83 49.22
CA ASN A 930 -9.37 65.98 49.39
C ASN A 930 -9.18 66.38 50.86
N ALA A 931 -9.86 65.70 51.78
CA ALA A 931 -9.86 66.04 53.19
C ALA A 931 -10.13 64.85 54.10
N VAL A 932 -9.32 64.72 55.15
CA VAL A 932 -9.56 63.85 56.28
C VAL A 932 -10.57 64.54 57.21
N THR A 933 -11.82 64.08 57.22
CA THR A 933 -12.90 64.64 58.07
C THR A 933 -12.83 64.14 59.50
N TRP A 934 -12.32 62.93 59.67
CA TRP A 934 -12.06 62.33 60.96
C TRP A 934 -10.86 61.43 60.83
N SER A 935 -9.96 61.46 61.80
CA SER A 935 -8.86 60.53 61.86
C SER A 935 -8.52 60.17 63.26
N VAL A 936 -7.88 59.01 63.37
CA VAL A 936 -7.27 58.51 64.57
C VAL A 936 -5.82 58.22 64.19
N ASP A 937 -4.87 58.80 64.89
CA ASP A 937 -3.48 58.34 64.76
C ASP A 937 -3.28 56.97 65.43
N ASP A 938 -2.09 56.39 65.26
CA ASP A 938 -1.72 55.09 65.83
C ASP A 938 -1.85 55.01 67.35
N TRP A 939 -1.91 56.18 68.02
CA TRP A 939 -1.98 56.33 69.47
C TRP A 939 -3.42 56.48 69.98
N GLY A 940 -4.42 56.53 69.09
CA GLY A 940 -5.82 56.70 69.45
C GLY A 940 -6.29 58.16 69.52
N THR A 941 -5.44 59.15 69.18
CA THR A 941 -5.82 60.56 69.20
C THR A 941 -6.77 60.85 68.05
N MET A 942 -8.01 61.20 68.40
CA MET A 942 -9.04 61.52 67.44
C MET A 942 -8.92 62.98 66.97
N TYR A 943 -8.47 63.16 65.74
CA TYR A 943 -8.57 64.42 65.04
C TYR A 943 -9.87 64.44 64.26
N MET A 944 -10.89 65.00 64.89
CA MET A 944 -12.05 65.47 64.16
C MET A 944 -11.62 66.76 63.46
N ARG A 945 -11.80 66.82 62.14
CA ARG A 945 -11.58 68.06 61.42
C ARG A 945 -12.61 69.06 61.93
N GLY A 946 -12.18 69.98 62.80
CA GLY A 946 -13.07 70.90 63.51
C GLY A 946 -12.82 71.14 65.00
N GLN A 947 -11.69 70.74 65.62
CA GLN A 947 -11.17 71.20 66.94
C GLN A 947 -12.09 71.10 68.18
N GLN A 948 -13.30 70.57 68.04
CA GLN A 948 -14.36 70.64 69.03
C GLN A 948 -15.07 69.29 69.11
N ILE A 949 -15.34 68.83 70.34
CA ILE A 949 -16.07 67.58 70.59
C ILE A 949 -17.51 67.95 70.89
N LEU A 950 -18.40 67.53 69.99
CA LEU A 950 -19.84 67.58 70.16
C LEU A 950 -20.30 66.28 70.80
N ASN A 951 -20.85 66.39 72.01
CA ASN A 951 -21.38 65.25 72.70
C ASN A 951 -22.83 64.97 72.23
N THR A 952 -23.33 63.75 72.39
CA THR A 952 -24.65 63.32 71.87
C THR A 952 -25.84 64.03 72.54
N ASP A 953 -25.59 64.71 73.65
CA ASP A 953 -26.51 65.59 74.39
C ASP A 953 -26.47 67.05 73.91
N GLY A 954 -25.60 67.38 72.94
CA GLY A 954 -25.44 68.71 72.36
C GLY A 954 -24.45 69.62 73.08
N ASN A 955 -23.80 69.18 74.16
CA ASN A 955 -22.80 69.99 74.85
C ASN A 955 -21.42 69.93 74.16
N LEU A 956 -20.73 71.06 74.13
CA LEU A 956 -19.50 71.24 73.36
C LEU A 956 -18.30 71.42 74.27
N PHE A 957 -17.27 70.61 74.06
CA PHE A 957 -15.99 70.81 74.74
C PHE A 957 -15.18 71.89 74.01
N CYS A 958 -14.98 73.04 74.66
CA CYS A 958 -14.19 74.15 74.13
C CYS A 958 -12.72 73.95 74.53
N SER A 959 -12.02 73.12 73.75
CA SER A 959 -10.61 72.75 73.92
C SER A 959 -9.65 73.95 74.11
N TYR A 960 -9.93 75.09 73.46
CA TYR A 960 -9.14 76.32 73.55
C TYR A 960 -9.34 77.12 74.85
N ARG A 961 -10.35 76.78 75.66
CA ARG A 961 -10.66 77.41 76.96
C ARG A 961 -10.52 76.45 78.13
N GLY A 962 -10.19 75.18 77.86
CA GLY A 962 -10.01 74.16 78.88
C GLY A 962 -11.28 73.85 79.68
N ALA A 963 -12.46 74.14 79.13
CA ALA A 963 -13.72 73.91 79.83
C ALA A 963 -14.86 73.58 78.86
N TRP A 964 -15.83 72.83 79.36
CA TRP A 964 -17.09 72.62 78.67
C TRP A 964 -17.83 73.94 78.53
N MET A 965 -18.54 74.13 77.42
CA MET A 965 -19.16 75.40 77.11
C MET A 965 -20.11 75.86 78.23
N ASN A 966 -20.81 74.93 78.88
CA ASN A 966 -21.65 75.23 80.03
C ASN A 966 -20.86 75.78 81.23
N ALA A 967 -19.71 75.20 81.58
CA ALA A 967 -18.90 75.64 82.72
C ALA A 967 -18.24 77.02 82.49
N ILE A 968 -17.89 77.35 81.23
CA ILE A 968 -17.37 78.68 80.87
C ILE A 968 -18.45 79.76 81.06
N LEU A 969 -19.70 79.42 80.72
CA LEU A 969 -20.83 80.34 80.86
C LEU A 969 -21.14 80.64 82.33
N ASP A 970 -21.00 79.64 83.21
CA ASP A 970 -21.23 79.81 84.65
C ASP A 970 -20.16 80.68 85.34
N ASP A 971 -18.89 80.60 84.91
CA ASP A 971 -17.79 81.41 85.47
C ASP A 971 -17.90 82.91 85.12
N LEU A 972 -18.28 83.22 83.87
CA LEU A 972 -18.45 84.60 83.42
C LEU A 972 -19.59 85.30 84.18
N TYR A 973 -20.68 84.57 84.43
CA TYR A 973 -21.86 85.10 85.10
C TYR A 973 -21.58 85.53 86.54
N ASN A 974 -20.69 84.84 87.26
CA ASN A 974 -20.36 85.14 88.65
C ASN A 974 -19.46 86.38 88.83
N ARG A 975 -18.66 86.74 87.81
CA ARG A 975 -17.60 87.74 87.92
C ARG A 975 -18.09 89.19 87.84
N ASP A 976 -19.23 89.42 87.19
CA ASP A 976 -19.75 90.77 86.93
C ASP A 976 -20.70 91.28 88.03
N ASN A 977 -21.10 90.40 88.96
CA ASN A 977 -22.17 90.68 89.92
C ASN A 977 -21.74 91.47 91.19
N THR A 978 -20.47 91.92 91.33
CA THR A 978 -19.96 92.50 92.61
C THR A 978 -19.05 93.74 92.54
N LYS A 979 -18.79 94.36 91.36
CA LYS A 979 -17.91 95.55 91.24
C LYS A 979 -18.70 96.84 90.96
N ALA A 980 -18.31 97.95 91.60
CA ALA A 980 -18.87 99.28 91.33
C ALA A 980 -18.28 99.89 90.05
N ASN A 981 -19.13 100.27 89.10
CA ASN A 981 -18.71 100.93 87.85
C ASN A 981 -18.71 102.47 88.00
N ALA A 982 -17.98 103.16 87.12
CA ALA A 982 -17.84 104.62 87.13
C ALA A 982 -19.21 105.34 87.11
N GLY A 983 -19.41 106.31 88.02
CA GLY A 983 -20.67 107.03 88.22
C GLY A 983 -21.59 106.46 89.31
N ALA A 984 -21.23 105.33 89.93
CA ALA A 984 -21.95 104.77 91.07
C ALA A 984 -21.83 105.67 92.33
N ARG A 985 -22.94 105.84 93.06
CA ARG A 985 -22.95 106.49 94.38
C ARG A 985 -22.28 105.56 95.38
N VAL A 986 -21.33 106.09 96.16
CA VAL A 986 -20.58 105.34 97.19
C VAL A 986 -20.88 105.94 98.57
N GLN A 987 -20.86 105.10 99.62
CA GLN A 987 -21.12 105.49 101.02
C GLN A 987 -19.83 105.46 101.84
N TRP A 988 -19.76 106.24 102.93
CA TRP A 988 -18.65 106.18 103.88
C TRP A 988 -18.61 104.80 104.54
N ASP A 989 -17.50 104.09 104.35
CA ASP A 989 -17.23 102.77 104.95
C ASP A 989 -16.56 102.91 106.34
N SER A 990 -16.01 104.09 106.63
CA SER A 990 -15.34 104.41 107.90
C SER A 990 -15.99 105.60 108.61
N GLY A 991 -15.74 105.75 109.93
CA GLY A 991 -15.99 107.01 110.65
C GLY A 991 -15.01 108.13 110.24
N VAL A 992 -15.28 109.37 110.66
CA VAL A 992 -14.39 110.53 110.43
C VAL A 992 -13.16 110.43 111.32
N ASN A 993 -11.99 110.20 110.72
CA ASN A 993 -10.73 110.02 111.44
C ASN A 993 -9.89 111.29 111.43
N ASN A 994 -9.30 111.62 112.58
CA ASN A 994 -8.36 112.74 112.73
C ASN A 994 -6.93 112.27 112.45
N PHE A 995 -6.28 112.87 111.46
CA PHE A 995 -4.94 112.49 111.00
C PHE A 995 -3.81 113.38 111.53
N GLY A 996 -4.10 114.34 112.42
CA GLY A 996 -3.10 115.23 112.99
C GLY A 996 -2.76 116.42 112.09
N THR A 997 -1.72 117.17 112.45
CA THR A 997 -1.41 118.45 111.80
C THR A 997 -0.79 118.29 110.41
N VAL A 998 -1.07 119.24 109.50
CA VAL A 998 -0.63 119.24 108.09
C VAL A 998 0.89 119.04 107.98
N ASP A 999 1.67 119.62 108.89
CA ASP A 999 3.13 119.45 109.00
C ASP A 999 3.55 118.00 109.31
N ARG A 1000 2.79 117.29 110.17
CA ARG A 1000 3.02 115.86 110.45
C ARG A 1000 2.55 114.92 109.34
N LEU A 1001 1.70 115.39 108.43
CA LEU A 1001 1.10 114.57 107.35
C LEU A 1001 1.83 114.68 106.02
N ASN A 1002 2.90 115.47 105.91
CA ASN A 1002 3.71 115.63 104.70
C ASN A 1002 2.87 115.89 103.42
N GLY A 1003 1.70 116.52 103.58
CA GLY A 1003 0.80 116.95 102.50
C GLY A 1003 -0.26 115.98 101.97
N ALA A 1004 -0.40 114.73 102.45
CA ALA A 1004 -1.43 113.81 101.94
C ALA A 1004 -1.95 112.78 102.98
N LEU A 1005 -3.22 112.40 102.87
CA LEU A 1005 -3.74 111.23 103.60
C LEU A 1005 -3.26 109.94 102.92
N PRO A 1006 -2.91 108.89 103.68
CA PRO A 1006 -2.62 107.59 103.09
C PRO A 1006 -3.87 107.00 102.44
N ALA A 1007 -3.76 106.48 101.23
CA ALA A 1007 -4.84 105.71 100.62
C ALA A 1007 -5.23 104.53 101.54
N PRO A 1008 -6.52 104.20 101.71
CA PRO A 1008 -7.66 104.65 100.90
C PRO A 1008 -8.44 105.85 101.47
N TRP A 1009 -7.83 106.62 102.37
CA TRP A 1009 -8.51 107.71 103.06
C TRP A 1009 -8.56 108.98 102.20
N VAL A 1010 -9.73 109.63 102.15
CA VAL A 1010 -9.97 110.91 101.47
C VAL A 1010 -10.33 112.00 102.49
N VAL A 1011 -9.85 113.23 102.28
CA VAL A 1011 -10.01 114.36 103.22
C VAL A 1011 -11.47 114.79 103.33
N CYS A 1012 -11.96 114.95 104.56
CA CYS A 1012 -13.32 115.43 104.86
C CYS A 1012 -13.38 116.68 105.77
N GLY A 1013 -12.26 117.25 106.24
CA GLY A 1013 -12.24 118.55 106.98
C GLY A 1013 -10.87 119.03 107.54
N LEU A 1014 -10.75 120.29 108.03
CA LEU A 1014 -9.52 120.95 108.59
C LEU A 1014 -9.79 121.89 109.82
N SER A 1015 -8.90 122.03 110.83
CA SER A 1015 -9.03 123.00 112.00
C SER A 1015 -7.69 123.44 112.69
N GLY A 1016 -7.54 124.67 113.28
CA GLY A 1016 -6.30 125.11 114.00
C GLY A 1016 -6.34 126.44 114.83
N PRO A 1017 -5.43 126.67 115.83
CA PRO A 1017 -5.40 127.83 116.74
C PRO A 1017 -4.72 129.08 116.12
N GLY A 1018 -5.38 130.24 116.19
CA GLY A 1018 -5.07 131.45 115.41
C GLY A 1018 -3.78 132.24 115.72
N ASN A 1019 -2.64 131.59 115.97
CA ASN A 1019 -1.33 132.26 116.15
C ASN A 1019 -0.43 132.22 114.89
N GLY A 1020 -0.97 131.90 113.70
CA GLY A 1020 -0.32 132.16 112.42
C GLY A 1020 0.87 131.26 112.07
N THR A 1021 1.09 130.15 112.78
CA THR A 1021 2.05 129.10 112.40
C THR A 1021 1.33 127.88 111.83
N ALA A 1022 1.65 127.48 110.59
CA ALA A 1022 1.03 126.37 109.85
C ALA A 1022 1.12 124.99 110.54
N ASN A 1023 2.02 124.89 111.51
CA ASN A 1023 2.35 123.74 112.35
C ASN A 1023 1.20 123.32 113.31
N ALA A 1024 0.04 124.00 113.27
CA ALA A 1024 -1.10 123.74 114.15
C ALA A 1024 -2.46 123.45 113.45
N ILE A 1025 -2.52 123.30 112.12
CA ILE A 1025 -3.76 122.93 111.38
C ILE A 1025 -3.89 121.40 111.27
N THR A 1026 -4.99 120.79 111.72
CA THR A 1026 -5.27 119.34 111.76
C THR A 1026 -6.25 118.87 110.65
N VAL A 1027 -6.02 117.70 110.02
CA VAL A 1027 -6.80 117.13 108.87
C VAL A 1027 -7.69 115.94 109.28
N TYR A 1028 -8.92 115.85 108.74
CA TYR A 1028 -9.84 114.72 108.91
C TYR A 1028 -10.06 113.92 107.61
N GLY A 1029 -10.31 112.61 107.65
CA GLY A 1029 -10.60 111.78 106.46
C GLY A 1029 -11.48 110.51 106.66
N VAL A 1030 -11.98 109.93 105.56
CA VAL A 1030 -12.88 108.73 105.49
C VAL A 1030 -12.52 107.76 104.33
N VAL A 1031 -12.99 106.51 104.36
CA VAL A 1031 -12.90 105.47 103.30
C VAL A 1031 -14.28 105.25 102.62
N LEU A 1032 -14.32 104.83 101.34
CA LEU A 1032 -15.57 104.67 100.55
C LEU A 1032 -15.81 103.20 100.11
N ARG A 1033 -17.07 102.74 100.07
CA ARG A 1033 -17.51 101.43 99.49
C ARG A 1033 -18.71 101.56 98.55
N ASN A 1034 -18.96 100.55 97.69
CA ASN A 1034 -20.15 100.51 96.82
C ASN A 1034 -21.45 100.49 97.65
N GLN A 1035 -22.51 101.05 97.10
CA GLN A 1035 -23.84 101.01 97.72
C GLN A 1035 -24.50 99.64 97.59
#